data_AF-A0A5D4TEZ5-F1
#
_entry.id   AF-A0A5D4TEZ5-F1
#
_cell.length_a   1.000
_cell.length_b   1.000
_cell.length_c   1.000
_cell.angle_alpha   90.00
_cell.angle_beta   90.00
_cell.angle_gamma   90.00
#
_symmetry.space_group_name_H-M   'P 1'
#
loop_
_entity.id
_entity.type
_entity.pdbx_description
1 polymer ?
#
loop_
_entity_poly.entity_id
_entity_poly.type
_entity_poly.pdbx_seq_one_letter_code
_entity_poly.pdbx_strand_id
1 'polypeptide(L)'
;MEKAEHSVMEPVRNVDIQQTRSEFAMGMKVFLQKVEWFFIQKGFVLFGLGFLLGRALILSHLTPFAMPFFAAVYMVRRDRAPVALMGLLAGSMTLSISNITYTFASSLLFLILFRITRKFQKSELKAIPYFVFFTTITASLAFDYIVNRGAVTIYDGAMAGVEATLSFILTLIFIQSVPLFSISKRKKSLKTEEVVSLIILLASVMTGTIGWSVYDLSIEHILSRYLVLLFSFVAGATVGSTVGVVTGLIFSLANVASFYQMSLLAFSGLLGGLLKEGKKAGAAIGLLIATLLVGMYGDGDTSLAKTLYESGAAIFLLFLTPPALTGKLAKHIPGTTEYNQEQQQYIRKVRDVTASRVEQFSSVFQALSNSFSGLEDKMNNEEEEEREFDQFLSNVTEKTCQTCFKKDQCWARNFNQTYDLMKDVMYEIDQGQVPLSGKTGRELEKHCVRSKKVQDVISQELTYYQANLKLKKQVQESRKLVADQLLGVSEVMGDFAREIQRERENHQQQEEQILESLQEFGMEIENVEIYSLDKGSVDIEMALPNGNGHGEGEKLIAPMLSDILGENIIVLREEPAAFPSGHCQLTFGSAKAYMVDTGVAHAAKGGGLISGDSYSMIELSASKYAVAISDGMGNGERAHYESNETLSLLQKILQSGIEEKVAIKAVNSILSLRTNDEIFSTLDLAMIDLQDASSKFLKIGSTPSFIKRGDKVVKVEAGNLPMGIFYEFDVDVVSEQLKAGDLLVMMSDGVFEGPKHVENYDVWMKRKIKEVDSDDPQTMADIIMEEVIRTRSGEIEDDMTIVVSKIKHNIPKWSSIPVQKYKRKEKIS
;
A
#
# COMPACT_ATOMS: atom_id res chain seq x y z
N MET A 1 -45.39 -61.76 -1.03
CA MET A 1 -45.87 -62.37 -2.28
C MET A 1 -46.58 -61.26 -3.04
N GLU A 2 -45.84 -60.51 -3.86
CA GLU A 2 -45.73 -60.65 -5.34
C GLU A 2 -47.04 -60.23 -6.06
N LYS A 3 -47.10 -59.42 -7.11
CA LYS A 3 -46.14 -58.68 -7.98
C LYS A 3 -47.01 -57.71 -8.83
N ALA A 4 -46.58 -56.45 -9.00
CA ALA A 4 -46.22 -55.77 -10.27
C ALA A 4 -47.33 -55.57 -11.35
N GLU A 5 -47.62 -54.32 -11.75
CA GLU A 5 -47.06 -53.68 -12.96
C GLU A 5 -47.62 -52.26 -13.26
N HIS A 6 -46.79 -51.50 -13.99
CA HIS A 6 -46.82 -50.06 -14.34
C HIS A 6 -47.76 -49.68 -15.51
N SER A 7 -48.20 -48.40 -15.58
CA SER A 7 -47.99 -47.49 -16.75
C SER A 7 -48.72 -46.12 -16.57
N VAL A 8 -47.96 -45.00 -16.54
CA VAL A 8 -47.75 -43.95 -17.57
C VAL A 8 -48.79 -42.81 -17.56
N MET A 9 -48.36 -41.64 -17.07
CA MET A 9 -48.74 -40.31 -17.59
C MET A 9 -47.56 -39.35 -17.39
N GLU A 10 -46.96 -38.91 -18.50
CA GLU A 10 -45.97 -37.81 -18.56
C GLU A 10 -46.64 -36.45 -18.36
N PRO A 11 -45.96 -35.47 -17.73
CA PRO A 11 -46.28 -34.07 -17.92
C PRO A 11 -45.23 -33.35 -18.78
N VAL A 12 -45.77 -32.38 -19.53
CA VAL A 12 -45.15 -31.47 -20.49
C VAL A 12 -43.93 -30.73 -19.95
N ARG A 13 -42.89 -30.69 -20.78
CA ARG A 13 -41.59 -30.05 -20.61
C ARG A 13 -41.72 -28.52 -20.62
N ASN A 14 -41.42 -27.87 -19.50
CA ASN A 14 -41.19 -26.42 -19.44
C ASN A 14 -39.89 -26.06 -20.18
N VAL A 15 -39.94 -25.07 -21.05
CA VAL A 15 -38.78 -24.52 -21.77
C VAL A 15 -38.08 -23.49 -20.89
N ASP A 16 -36.78 -23.70 -20.66
CA ASP A 16 -35.92 -22.91 -19.79
C ASP A 16 -35.58 -21.51 -20.37
N ILE A 17 -36.27 -20.47 -19.89
CA ILE A 17 -36.10 -19.07 -20.30
C ILE A 17 -34.80 -18.44 -19.73
N GLN A 18 -34.22 -19.04 -18.68
CA GLN A 18 -32.97 -18.54 -18.06
C GLN A 18 -31.73 -18.83 -18.90
N GLN A 19 -31.67 -20.00 -19.55
CA GLN A 19 -30.52 -20.41 -20.36
C GLN A 19 -30.37 -19.55 -21.62
N THR A 20 -31.49 -19.12 -22.22
CA THR A 20 -31.50 -18.25 -23.40
C THR A 20 -30.96 -16.84 -23.09
N ARG A 21 -31.22 -16.30 -21.89
CA ARG A 21 -30.68 -14.98 -21.47
C ARG A 21 -29.17 -15.00 -21.25
N SER A 22 -28.61 -16.07 -20.68
CA SER A 22 -27.16 -16.20 -20.49
C SER A 22 -26.40 -16.38 -21.80
N GLU A 23 -26.95 -17.16 -22.74
CA GLU A 23 -26.36 -17.34 -24.07
C GLU A 23 -26.42 -16.05 -24.89
N PHE A 24 -27.53 -15.29 -24.81
CA PHE A 24 -27.65 -14.00 -25.49
C PHE A 24 -26.68 -12.95 -24.91
N ALA A 25 -26.51 -12.91 -23.58
CA ALA A 25 -25.56 -12.00 -22.93
C ALA A 25 -24.09 -12.34 -23.24
N MET A 26 -23.76 -13.64 -23.33
CA MET A 26 -22.42 -14.10 -23.70
C MET A 26 -22.13 -13.87 -25.19
N GLY A 27 -23.11 -14.16 -26.07
CA GLY A 27 -23.05 -13.85 -27.50
C GLY A 27 -22.90 -12.34 -27.76
N MET A 28 -23.62 -11.50 -27.01
CA MET A 28 -23.52 -10.04 -27.10
C MET A 28 -22.16 -9.51 -26.60
N LYS A 29 -21.56 -10.13 -25.56
CA LYS A 29 -20.18 -9.81 -25.13
C LYS A 29 -19.14 -10.18 -26.18
N VAL A 30 -19.24 -11.36 -26.79
CA VAL A 30 -18.32 -11.79 -27.86
C VAL A 30 -18.49 -10.93 -29.11
N PHE A 31 -19.73 -10.55 -29.44
CA PHE A 31 -20.03 -9.61 -30.51
C PHE A 31 -19.43 -8.24 -30.23
N LEU A 32 -19.62 -7.68 -29.03
CA LEU A 32 -19.04 -6.40 -28.61
C LEU A 32 -17.50 -6.43 -28.63
N GLN A 33 -16.86 -7.52 -28.21
CA GLN A 33 -15.40 -7.67 -28.30
C GLN A 33 -14.90 -7.78 -29.75
N LYS A 34 -15.62 -8.50 -30.62
CA LYS A 34 -15.30 -8.56 -32.05
C LYS A 34 -15.51 -7.20 -32.73
N VAL A 35 -16.54 -6.45 -32.35
CA VAL A 35 -16.80 -5.08 -32.81
C VAL A 35 -15.70 -4.14 -32.31
N GLU A 36 -15.31 -4.22 -31.05
CA GLU A 36 -14.21 -3.41 -30.47
C GLU A 36 -12.88 -3.70 -31.17
N TRP A 37 -12.57 -4.98 -31.41
CA TRP A 37 -11.42 -5.40 -32.20
C TRP A 37 -11.48 -4.87 -33.65
N PHE A 38 -12.63 -4.98 -34.30
CA PHE A 38 -12.83 -4.55 -35.69
C PHE A 38 -12.77 -3.02 -35.85
N PHE A 39 -13.40 -2.25 -34.96
CA PHE A 39 -13.47 -0.79 -35.04
C PHE A 39 -12.18 -0.11 -34.54
N ILE A 40 -11.62 -0.56 -33.41
CA ILE A 40 -10.49 0.11 -32.74
C ILE A 40 -9.13 -0.43 -33.23
N GLN A 41 -8.96 -1.74 -33.41
CA GLN A 41 -7.65 -2.30 -33.84
C GLN A 41 -7.42 -2.23 -35.36
N LYS A 42 -8.45 -2.34 -36.20
CA LYS A 42 -8.28 -2.13 -37.66
C LYS A 42 -8.32 -0.67 -38.10
N GLY A 43 -8.60 0.27 -37.19
CA GLY A 43 -8.54 1.72 -37.47
C GLY A 43 -9.76 2.29 -38.20
N PHE A 44 -10.88 1.56 -38.25
CA PHE A 44 -12.12 2.03 -38.89
C PHE A 44 -12.75 3.24 -38.18
N VAL A 45 -12.55 3.39 -36.86
CA VAL A 45 -12.95 4.61 -36.14
C VAL A 45 -12.22 5.84 -36.68
N LEU A 46 -10.93 5.74 -37.01
CA LEU A 46 -10.17 6.84 -37.60
C LEU A 46 -10.65 7.16 -39.02
N PHE A 47 -11.11 6.16 -39.78
CA PHE A 47 -11.76 6.38 -41.07
C PHE A 47 -13.07 7.17 -40.92
N GLY A 48 -13.94 6.76 -39.99
CA GLY A 48 -15.22 7.44 -39.75
C GLY A 48 -15.06 8.87 -39.21
N LEU A 49 -14.12 9.07 -38.28
CA LEU A 49 -13.75 10.41 -37.80
C LEU A 49 -13.17 11.27 -38.93
N GLY A 50 -12.30 10.70 -39.76
CA GLY A 50 -11.76 11.37 -40.95
C GLY A 50 -12.85 11.74 -41.94
N PHE A 51 -13.82 10.86 -42.21
CA PHE A 51 -14.94 11.15 -43.10
C PHE A 51 -15.77 12.36 -42.66
N LEU A 52 -16.12 12.43 -41.38
CA LEU A 52 -16.90 13.55 -40.85
C LEU A 52 -16.08 14.84 -40.80
N LEU A 53 -14.83 14.79 -40.33
CA LEU A 53 -13.96 15.97 -40.27
C LEU A 53 -13.56 16.49 -41.67
N GLY A 54 -13.49 15.64 -42.68
CA GLY A 54 -13.27 16.04 -44.07
C GLY A 54 -14.47 16.76 -44.71
N ARG A 55 -15.66 16.60 -44.12
CA ARG A 55 -16.91 17.29 -44.50
C ARG A 55 -17.18 18.56 -43.68
N ALA A 56 -16.47 18.75 -42.57
CA ALA A 56 -16.69 19.89 -41.68
C ALA A 56 -16.22 21.22 -42.32
N LEU A 57 -17.17 22.11 -42.62
CA LEU A 57 -16.92 23.46 -43.15
C LEU A 57 -17.24 24.53 -42.11
N ILE A 58 -16.44 25.60 -42.11
CA ILE A 58 -16.71 26.85 -41.38
C ILE A 58 -16.99 27.94 -42.42
N LEU A 59 -18.06 28.73 -42.22
CA LEU A 59 -18.48 29.80 -43.13
C LEU A 59 -18.63 29.35 -44.60
N SER A 60 -19.01 28.09 -44.82
CA SER A 60 -19.17 27.44 -46.13
C SER A 60 -17.92 27.29 -47.01
N HIS A 61 -16.79 27.88 -46.62
CA HIS A 61 -15.57 27.92 -47.45
C HIS A 61 -14.32 27.33 -46.78
N LEU A 62 -14.20 27.39 -45.45
CA LEU A 62 -12.97 27.01 -44.75
C LEU A 62 -13.01 25.55 -44.28
N THR A 63 -11.91 24.81 -44.44
CA THR A 63 -11.78 23.40 -44.00
C THR A 63 -10.67 23.21 -42.95
N PRO A 64 -10.72 23.89 -41.79
CA PRO A 64 -9.62 23.90 -40.83
C PRO A 64 -9.43 22.58 -40.07
N PHE A 65 -10.33 21.59 -40.22
CA PHE A 65 -10.31 20.34 -39.45
C PHE A 65 -9.50 19.21 -40.10
N ALA A 66 -9.42 19.19 -41.44
CA ALA A 66 -8.87 18.06 -42.17
C ALA A 66 -7.36 17.88 -41.96
N MET A 67 -6.61 18.97 -42.10
CA MET A 67 -5.15 18.98 -41.97
C MET A 67 -4.65 18.71 -40.54
N PRO A 68 -5.19 19.37 -39.50
CA PRO A 68 -4.85 19.06 -38.11
C PRO A 68 -5.09 17.59 -37.73
N PHE A 69 -6.21 17.02 -38.17
CA PHE A 69 -6.53 15.62 -37.86
C PHE A 69 -5.56 14.65 -38.52
N PHE A 70 -5.23 14.86 -39.80
CA PHE A 70 -4.24 14.06 -40.49
C PHE A 70 -2.85 14.16 -39.84
N ALA A 71 -2.41 15.37 -39.48
CA ALA A 71 -1.14 15.60 -38.81
C ALA A 71 -1.06 14.91 -37.44
N ALA A 72 -2.13 15.00 -36.63
CA ALA A 72 -2.20 14.35 -35.32
C ALA A 72 -2.16 12.81 -35.43
N VAL A 73 -2.94 12.22 -36.35
CA VAL A 73 -2.93 10.76 -36.58
C VAL A 73 -1.59 10.28 -37.12
N TYR A 74 -0.96 11.02 -38.04
CA TYR A 74 0.34 10.68 -38.61
C TYR A 74 1.45 10.59 -37.55
N MET A 75 1.36 11.40 -36.50
CA MET A 75 2.31 11.43 -35.39
C MET A 75 2.09 10.32 -34.36
N VAL A 76 0.83 10.04 -34.03
CA VAL A 76 0.50 9.01 -33.03
C VAL A 76 0.55 7.60 -33.61
N ARG A 77 0.06 7.41 -34.85
CA ARG A 77 0.00 6.11 -35.56
C ARG A 77 0.27 6.27 -37.04
N ARG A 78 1.56 6.36 -37.39
CA ARG A 78 2.02 6.46 -38.77
C ARG A 78 1.56 5.30 -39.67
N ASP A 79 1.37 4.11 -39.11
CA ASP A 79 0.87 2.91 -39.79
C ASP A 79 -0.61 3.01 -40.21
N ARG A 80 -1.41 3.85 -39.52
CA ARG A 80 -2.85 4.04 -39.79
C ARG A 80 -3.19 5.38 -40.41
N ALA A 81 -2.22 6.27 -40.60
CA ALA A 81 -2.42 7.54 -41.29
C ALA A 81 -3.06 7.41 -42.69
N PRO A 82 -2.75 6.40 -43.53
CA PRO A 82 -3.41 6.22 -44.82
C PRO A 82 -4.93 5.97 -44.69
N VAL A 83 -5.37 5.30 -43.63
CA VAL A 83 -6.79 5.04 -43.37
C VAL A 83 -7.53 6.33 -43.00
N ALA A 84 -6.91 7.18 -42.18
CA ALA A 84 -7.46 8.49 -41.85
C ALA A 84 -7.52 9.40 -43.09
N LEU A 85 -6.49 9.37 -43.94
CA LEU A 85 -6.46 10.14 -45.20
C LEU A 85 -7.57 9.69 -46.16
N MET A 86 -7.77 8.37 -46.34
CA MET A 86 -8.88 7.85 -47.14
C MET A 86 -10.24 8.31 -46.62
N GLY A 87 -10.41 8.37 -45.29
CA GLY A 87 -11.61 8.93 -44.66
C GLY A 87 -11.81 10.40 -45.01
N LEU A 88 -10.78 11.23 -44.81
CA LEU A 88 -10.82 12.67 -45.11
C LEU A 88 -11.18 12.96 -46.57
N LEU A 89 -10.56 12.24 -47.51
CA LEU A 89 -10.83 12.38 -48.94
C LEU A 89 -12.25 11.93 -49.30
N ALA A 90 -12.74 10.83 -48.71
CA ALA A 90 -14.11 10.39 -48.91
C ALA A 90 -15.12 11.41 -48.36
N GLY A 91 -14.81 12.08 -47.25
CA GLY A 91 -15.62 13.15 -46.67
C GLY A 91 -15.67 14.39 -47.55
N SER A 92 -14.51 14.90 -47.97
CA SER A 92 -14.41 16.09 -48.82
C SER A 92 -15.04 15.89 -50.20
N MET A 93 -15.00 14.65 -50.73
CA MET A 93 -15.70 14.26 -51.96
C MET A 93 -17.22 14.49 -51.88
N THR A 94 -17.83 14.39 -50.70
CA THR A 94 -19.29 14.61 -50.55
C THR A 94 -19.71 16.08 -50.69
N LEU A 95 -18.75 17.02 -50.62
CA LEU A 95 -19.01 18.45 -50.72
C LEU A 95 -18.75 18.95 -52.14
N SER A 96 -17.53 18.81 -52.64
CA SER A 96 -17.15 19.30 -53.96
C SER A 96 -15.84 18.69 -54.47
N ILE A 97 -15.66 18.71 -55.79
CA ILE A 97 -14.41 18.31 -56.45
C ILE A 97 -13.26 19.29 -56.11
N SER A 98 -13.59 20.53 -55.78
CA SER A 98 -12.63 21.55 -55.30
C SER A 98 -12.04 21.20 -53.93
N ASN A 99 -12.87 20.67 -53.03
CA ASN A 99 -12.45 20.36 -51.66
C ASN A 99 -11.59 19.09 -51.58
N ILE A 100 -11.84 18.10 -52.46
CA ILE A 100 -10.99 16.90 -52.52
C ILE A 100 -9.59 17.22 -53.06
N THR A 101 -9.47 18.08 -54.08
CA THR A 101 -8.16 18.48 -54.60
C THR A 101 -7.39 19.30 -53.57
N TYR A 102 -8.06 20.23 -52.88
CA TYR A 102 -7.47 20.98 -51.77
C TYR A 102 -6.98 20.09 -50.61
N THR A 103 -7.83 19.18 -50.10
CA THR A 103 -7.48 18.27 -48.99
C THR A 103 -6.38 17.28 -49.36
N PHE A 104 -6.35 16.80 -50.61
CA PHE A 104 -5.26 15.95 -51.11
C PHE A 104 -3.94 16.72 -51.26
N ALA A 105 -3.98 17.90 -51.89
CA ALA A 105 -2.81 18.73 -52.14
C ALA A 105 -2.16 19.22 -50.83
N SER A 106 -2.98 19.69 -49.87
CA SER A 106 -2.51 20.11 -48.55
C SER A 106 -1.88 18.94 -47.77
N SER A 107 -2.50 17.75 -47.77
CA SER A 107 -1.94 16.56 -47.11
C SER A 107 -0.61 16.11 -47.73
N LEU A 108 -0.49 16.17 -49.06
CA LEU A 108 0.75 15.85 -49.78
C LEU A 108 1.86 16.88 -49.46
N LEU A 109 1.52 18.16 -49.48
CA LEU A 109 2.42 19.27 -49.15
C LEU A 109 2.93 19.17 -47.71
N PHE A 110 2.07 18.79 -46.76
CA PHE A 110 2.47 18.48 -45.39
C PHE A 110 3.47 17.33 -45.31
N LEU A 111 3.23 16.21 -46.00
CA LEU A 111 4.17 15.08 -46.00
C LEU A 111 5.54 15.45 -46.60
N ILE A 112 5.56 16.27 -47.65
CA ILE A 112 6.79 16.74 -48.30
C ILE A 112 7.57 17.66 -47.35
N LEU A 113 6.92 18.72 -46.83
CA LEU A 113 7.55 19.68 -45.92
C LEU A 113 8.04 19.00 -44.63
N PHE A 114 7.24 18.10 -44.07
CA PHE A 114 7.61 17.32 -42.89
C PHE A 114 8.80 16.39 -43.16
N ARG A 115 8.87 15.74 -44.34
CA ARG A 115 10.00 14.88 -44.70
C ARG A 115 11.31 15.66 -44.89
N ILE A 116 11.25 16.87 -45.45
CA ILE A 116 12.42 17.73 -45.67
C ILE A 116 12.98 18.23 -44.32
N THR A 117 12.11 18.68 -43.43
CA THR A 117 12.50 19.31 -42.16
C THR A 117 12.85 18.32 -41.06
N ARG A 118 12.38 17.06 -41.13
CA ARG A 118 12.83 15.97 -40.24
C ARG A 118 14.35 15.74 -40.28
N LYS A 119 15.02 16.16 -41.36
CA LYS A 119 16.48 16.09 -41.48
C LYS A 119 17.21 17.13 -40.61
N PHE A 120 16.52 18.18 -40.14
CA PHE A 120 17.12 19.34 -39.47
C PHE A 120 16.72 19.53 -37.99
N GLN A 121 15.63 18.92 -37.50
CA GLN A 121 15.11 19.20 -36.15
C GLN A 121 14.81 17.94 -35.32
N LYS A 122 15.29 17.89 -34.06
CA LYS A 122 15.16 16.73 -33.15
C LYS A 122 13.88 16.71 -32.29
N SER A 123 13.18 17.83 -32.12
CA SER A 123 11.97 17.92 -31.29
C SER A 123 10.68 17.80 -32.12
N GLU A 124 10.31 16.56 -32.46
CA GLU A 124 9.22 16.26 -33.40
C GLU A 124 7.82 16.75 -32.92
N LEU A 125 7.49 16.69 -31.62
CA LEU A 125 6.12 16.92 -31.13
C LEU A 125 5.71 18.40 -30.96
N LYS A 126 6.63 19.29 -30.58
CA LYS A 126 6.31 20.72 -30.35
C LYS A 126 6.28 21.53 -31.66
N ALA A 127 6.88 21.01 -32.73
CA ALA A 127 7.00 21.70 -34.01
C ALA A 127 5.79 21.47 -34.94
N ILE A 128 4.97 20.44 -34.71
CA ILE A 128 3.86 20.05 -35.61
C ILE A 128 2.82 21.16 -35.82
N PRO A 129 2.31 21.86 -34.79
CA PRO A 129 1.32 22.91 -35.00
C PRO A 129 1.83 24.01 -35.92
N TYR A 130 3.11 24.38 -35.80
CA TYR A 130 3.76 25.35 -36.68
C TYR A 130 3.85 24.82 -38.12
N PHE A 131 4.16 23.54 -38.32
CA PHE A 131 4.12 22.94 -39.65
C PHE A 131 2.73 22.99 -40.26
N VAL A 132 1.70 22.61 -39.49
CA VAL A 132 0.30 22.66 -39.97
C VAL A 132 -0.11 24.09 -40.33
N PHE A 133 0.29 25.08 -39.55
CA PHE A 133 0.05 26.50 -39.85
C PHE A 133 0.65 26.89 -41.20
N PHE A 134 1.95 26.66 -41.41
CA PHE A 134 2.63 27.01 -42.65
C PHE A 134 2.12 26.20 -43.85
N THR A 135 1.75 24.94 -43.67
CA THR A 135 1.21 24.12 -44.76
C THR A 135 -0.19 24.56 -45.16
N THR A 136 -1.02 24.96 -44.19
CA THR A 136 -2.40 25.38 -44.46
C THR A 136 -2.43 26.74 -45.15
N ILE A 137 -1.64 27.72 -44.68
CA ILE A 137 -1.58 29.04 -45.31
C ILE A 137 -1.02 28.98 -46.74
N THR A 138 0.01 28.16 -46.96
CA THR A 138 0.61 28.00 -48.30
C THR A 138 -0.31 27.24 -49.25
N ALA A 139 -0.98 26.18 -48.77
CA ALA A 139 -1.94 25.44 -49.57
C ALA A 139 -3.18 26.29 -49.93
N SER A 140 -3.71 27.06 -48.99
CA SER A 140 -4.89 27.92 -49.16
C SER A 140 -4.61 29.03 -50.18
N LEU A 141 -3.51 29.78 -50.01
CA LEU A 141 -3.10 30.81 -50.98
C LEU A 141 -2.78 30.27 -52.38
N ALA A 142 -2.12 29.10 -52.45
CA ALA A 142 -1.81 28.48 -53.74
C ALA A 142 -3.08 28.00 -54.45
N PHE A 143 -4.06 27.50 -53.70
CA PHE A 143 -5.34 27.07 -54.23
C PHE A 143 -6.13 28.25 -54.80
N ASP A 144 -6.26 29.33 -54.03
CA ASP A 144 -6.96 30.54 -54.47
C ASP A 144 -6.29 31.20 -55.67
N TYR A 145 -4.96 31.21 -55.73
CA TYR A 145 -4.21 31.70 -56.89
C TYR A 145 -4.53 30.92 -58.18
N ILE A 146 -4.66 29.59 -58.08
CA ILE A 146 -4.99 28.72 -59.21
C ILE A 146 -6.45 28.88 -59.64
N VAL A 147 -7.38 28.95 -58.69
CA VAL A 147 -8.82 29.07 -58.96
C VAL A 147 -9.17 30.45 -59.53
N ASN A 148 -8.58 31.53 -59.00
CA ASN A 148 -8.86 32.91 -59.41
C ASN A 148 -8.00 33.41 -60.58
N ARG A 149 -7.38 32.50 -61.34
CA ARG A 149 -6.55 32.81 -62.54
C ARG A 149 -5.48 33.89 -62.29
N GLY A 150 -4.81 33.83 -61.14
CA GLY A 150 -3.63 34.65 -60.84
C GLY A 150 -3.85 35.93 -60.03
N ALA A 151 -5.08 36.21 -59.58
CA ALA A 151 -5.36 37.34 -58.68
C ALA A 151 -5.71 36.83 -57.27
N VAL A 152 -4.90 37.18 -56.27
CA VAL A 152 -5.18 36.94 -54.84
C VAL A 152 -5.66 38.24 -54.23
N THR A 153 -6.86 38.24 -53.65
CA THR A 153 -7.38 39.43 -52.98
C THR A 153 -6.88 39.52 -51.53
N ILE A 154 -6.93 40.71 -50.94
CA ILE A 154 -6.61 40.90 -49.51
C ILE A 154 -7.56 40.05 -48.63
N TYR A 155 -8.80 39.85 -49.08
CA TYR A 155 -9.79 39.03 -48.42
C TYR A 155 -9.40 37.55 -48.37
N ASP A 156 -8.92 36.99 -49.50
CA ASP A 156 -8.45 35.60 -49.58
C ASP A 156 -7.25 35.37 -48.63
N GLY A 157 -6.31 36.34 -48.60
CA GLY A 157 -5.18 36.30 -47.67
C GLY A 157 -5.60 36.36 -46.20
N ALA A 158 -6.61 37.16 -45.85
CA ALA A 158 -7.14 37.23 -44.50
C ALA A 158 -7.84 35.91 -44.11
N MET A 159 -8.63 35.32 -45.01
CA MET A 159 -9.31 34.04 -44.79
C MET A 159 -8.33 32.87 -44.64
N ALA A 160 -7.28 32.80 -45.46
CA ALA A 160 -6.21 31.83 -45.31
C ALA A 160 -5.48 31.96 -43.96
N GLY A 161 -5.31 33.19 -43.45
CA GLY A 161 -4.77 33.46 -42.12
C GLY A 161 -5.66 32.94 -40.98
N VAL A 162 -6.98 33.12 -41.09
CA VAL A 162 -7.96 32.59 -40.13
C VAL A 162 -7.96 31.05 -40.15
N GLU A 163 -7.98 30.44 -41.33
CA GLU A 163 -7.93 28.97 -41.49
C GLU A 163 -6.65 28.37 -40.90
N ALA A 164 -5.49 28.99 -41.15
CA ALA A 164 -4.22 28.53 -40.61
C ALA A 164 -4.15 28.66 -39.08
N THR A 165 -4.69 29.75 -38.52
CA THR A 165 -4.72 29.98 -37.06
C THR A 165 -5.63 28.97 -36.36
N LEU A 166 -6.82 28.72 -36.90
CA LEU A 166 -7.71 27.67 -36.38
C LEU A 166 -7.07 26.28 -36.49
N SER A 167 -6.42 25.99 -37.61
CA SER A 167 -5.72 24.72 -37.82
C SER A 167 -4.57 24.52 -36.82
N PHE A 168 -3.84 25.59 -36.48
CA PHE A 168 -2.80 25.56 -35.44
C PHE A 168 -3.37 25.14 -34.07
N ILE A 169 -4.44 25.81 -33.62
CA ILE A 169 -5.07 25.54 -32.32
C ILE A 169 -5.65 24.13 -32.28
N LEU A 170 -6.38 23.72 -33.32
CA LEU A 170 -6.97 22.38 -33.42
C LEU A 170 -5.91 21.28 -33.44
N THR A 171 -4.72 21.54 -33.99
CA THR A 171 -3.61 20.57 -33.98
C THR A 171 -3.15 20.26 -32.55
N LEU A 172 -3.05 21.26 -31.68
CA LEU A 172 -2.70 21.06 -30.26
C LEU A 172 -3.73 20.16 -29.55
N ILE A 173 -5.01 20.43 -29.81
CA ILE A 173 -6.13 19.69 -29.21
C ILE A 173 -6.20 18.25 -29.74
N PHE A 174 -5.99 18.04 -31.04
CA PHE A 174 -6.02 16.71 -31.65
C PHE A 174 -4.81 15.85 -31.26
N ILE A 175 -3.62 16.43 -31.05
CA ILE A 175 -2.47 15.69 -30.51
C ILE A 175 -2.76 15.12 -29.11
N GLN A 176 -3.51 15.84 -28.27
CA GLN A 176 -3.89 15.38 -26.94
C GLN A 176 -5.06 14.36 -26.96
N SER A 177 -6.04 14.54 -27.85
CA SER A 177 -7.28 13.74 -27.87
C SER A 177 -7.21 12.47 -28.73
N VAL A 178 -6.46 12.45 -29.85
CA VAL A 178 -6.34 11.25 -30.72
C VAL A 178 -5.76 10.02 -30.00
N PRO A 179 -4.75 10.14 -29.10
CA PRO A 179 -4.26 9.01 -28.31
C PRO A 179 -5.33 8.31 -27.46
N LEU A 180 -6.37 9.03 -27.04
CA LEU A 180 -7.45 8.50 -26.19
C LEU A 180 -8.25 7.40 -26.89
N PHE A 181 -8.43 7.50 -28.20
CA PHE A 181 -9.13 6.49 -29.02
C PHE A 181 -8.22 5.36 -29.50
N SER A 182 -6.90 5.56 -29.39
CA SER A 182 -5.88 4.70 -29.99
C SER A 182 -5.33 3.70 -28.97
N ILE A 183 -5.08 4.11 -27.72
CA ILE A 183 -4.37 3.30 -26.72
C ILE A 183 -5.37 2.69 -25.73
N SER A 184 -5.92 1.52 -26.07
CA SER A 184 -6.84 0.73 -25.23
C SER A 184 -6.27 0.29 -23.87
N LYS A 185 -4.99 0.55 -23.57
CA LYS A 185 -4.30 0.14 -22.34
C LYS A 185 -3.92 1.30 -21.40
N ARG A 186 -4.64 2.43 -21.39
CA ARG A 186 -4.49 3.39 -20.29
C ARG A 186 -5.36 2.95 -19.11
N LYS A 187 -4.71 2.54 -18.01
CA LYS A 187 -5.34 2.37 -16.68
C LYS A 187 -5.40 3.69 -15.89
N LYS A 188 -5.07 4.82 -16.52
CA LYS A 188 -5.05 6.14 -15.87
C LYS A 188 -6.32 6.91 -16.24
N SER A 189 -6.90 7.57 -15.24
CA SER A 189 -7.99 8.51 -15.40
C SER A 189 -7.59 9.73 -16.22
N LEU A 190 -8.59 10.35 -16.84
CA LEU A 190 -8.41 11.53 -17.67
C LEU A 190 -8.24 12.76 -16.80
N LYS A 191 -7.30 13.63 -17.18
CA LYS A 191 -7.25 14.98 -16.60
C LYS A 191 -8.40 15.84 -17.13
N THR A 192 -8.80 16.88 -16.40
CA THR A 192 -9.83 17.84 -16.84
C THR A 192 -9.52 18.42 -18.23
N GLU A 193 -8.26 18.72 -18.54
CA GLU A 193 -7.80 19.16 -19.87
C GLU A 193 -8.01 18.11 -20.97
N GLU A 194 -7.79 16.83 -20.66
CA GLU A 194 -8.01 15.72 -21.59
C GLU A 194 -9.52 15.53 -21.87
N VAL A 195 -10.38 15.81 -20.88
CA VAL A 195 -11.85 15.80 -21.05
C VAL A 195 -12.29 16.95 -21.95
N VAL A 196 -11.80 18.18 -21.73
CA VAL A 196 -12.14 19.34 -22.58
C VAL A 196 -11.67 19.12 -24.02
N SER A 197 -10.46 18.62 -24.23
CA SER A 197 -9.95 18.32 -25.59
C SER A 197 -10.75 17.21 -26.29
N LEU A 198 -11.20 16.19 -25.56
CA LEU A 198 -12.12 15.17 -26.07
C LEU A 198 -13.46 15.77 -26.51
N ILE A 199 -14.02 16.69 -25.73
CA ILE A 199 -15.29 17.37 -26.04
C ILE A 199 -15.16 18.21 -27.32
N ILE A 200 -14.06 18.97 -27.46
CA ILE A 200 -13.81 19.78 -28.66
C ILE A 200 -13.68 18.88 -29.90
N LEU A 201 -13.00 17.74 -29.80
CA LEU A 201 -12.91 16.77 -30.90
C LEU A 201 -14.29 16.23 -31.28
N LEU A 202 -15.12 15.81 -30.31
CA LEU A 202 -16.46 15.30 -30.59
C LEU A 202 -17.35 16.38 -31.22
N ALA A 203 -17.31 17.61 -30.72
CA ALA A 203 -18.04 18.74 -31.29
C ALA A 203 -17.61 19.04 -32.74
N SER A 204 -16.29 18.98 -33.01
CA SER A 204 -15.73 19.17 -34.36
C SER A 204 -16.12 18.05 -35.32
N VAL A 205 -16.27 16.83 -34.85
CA VAL A 205 -16.75 15.70 -35.68
C VAL A 205 -18.22 15.91 -36.05
N MET A 206 -19.00 16.53 -35.18
CA MET A 206 -20.43 16.73 -35.40
C MET A 206 -20.75 17.83 -36.40
N THR A 207 -19.87 18.82 -36.59
CA THR A 207 -20.01 19.79 -37.70
C THR A 207 -19.92 19.11 -39.07
N GLY A 208 -19.30 17.92 -39.16
CA GLY A 208 -19.32 17.09 -40.36
C GLY A 208 -20.72 16.57 -40.74
N THR A 209 -21.68 16.56 -39.80
CA THR A 209 -23.07 16.14 -40.07
C THR A 209 -23.95 17.27 -40.60
N ILE A 210 -23.38 18.47 -40.80
CA ILE A 210 -24.13 19.63 -41.29
C ILE A 210 -24.71 19.35 -42.68
N GLY A 211 -25.98 19.71 -42.83
CA GLY A 211 -26.77 19.48 -44.05
C GLY A 211 -27.43 18.10 -44.15
N TRP A 212 -27.38 17.27 -43.10
CA TRP A 212 -28.20 16.06 -43.01
C TRP A 212 -29.52 16.34 -42.32
N SER A 213 -30.63 16.20 -43.04
CA SER A 213 -31.99 16.31 -42.51
C SER A 213 -32.79 15.04 -42.79
N VAL A 214 -33.64 14.66 -41.83
CA VAL A 214 -34.59 13.55 -41.95
C VAL A 214 -35.96 14.07 -41.56
N TYR A 215 -36.92 14.09 -42.49
CA TYR A 215 -38.26 14.67 -42.28
C TYR A 215 -38.20 16.09 -41.67
N ASP A 216 -37.37 16.96 -42.26
CA ASP A 216 -37.09 18.34 -41.81
C ASP A 216 -36.43 18.49 -40.42
N LEU A 217 -36.09 17.41 -39.72
CA LEU A 217 -35.31 17.46 -38.48
C LEU A 217 -33.81 17.40 -38.79
N SER A 218 -33.03 18.31 -38.20
CA SER A 218 -31.59 18.37 -38.44
C SER A 218 -30.84 17.36 -37.55
N ILE A 219 -30.07 16.45 -38.17
CA ILE A 219 -29.31 15.43 -37.43
C ILE A 219 -28.27 16.07 -36.49
N GLU A 220 -27.65 17.16 -36.93
CA GLU A 220 -26.66 17.91 -36.13
C GLU A 220 -27.26 18.42 -34.80
N HIS A 221 -28.51 18.86 -34.79
CA HIS A 221 -29.21 19.38 -33.61
C HIS A 221 -29.59 18.25 -32.65
N ILE A 222 -30.01 17.09 -33.18
CA ILE A 222 -30.32 15.90 -32.39
C ILE A 222 -29.06 15.38 -31.70
N LEU A 223 -27.97 15.21 -32.46
CA LEU A 223 -26.73 14.68 -31.91
C LEU A 223 -26.11 15.64 -30.88
N SER A 224 -26.14 16.95 -31.11
CA SER A 224 -25.55 17.95 -30.19
C SER A 224 -26.28 17.96 -28.85
N ARG A 225 -27.61 17.93 -28.87
CA ARG A 225 -28.43 17.82 -27.66
C ARG A 225 -28.21 16.48 -26.95
N TYR A 226 -28.10 15.37 -27.70
CA TYR A 226 -27.79 14.06 -27.12
C TYR A 226 -26.42 14.05 -26.43
N LEU A 227 -25.39 14.64 -27.04
CA LEU A 227 -24.04 14.69 -26.46
C LEU A 227 -24.03 15.50 -25.16
N VAL A 228 -24.65 16.70 -25.16
CA VAL A 228 -24.77 17.53 -23.96
C VAL A 228 -25.52 16.79 -22.85
N LEU A 229 -26.65 16.18 -23.18
CA LEU A 229 -27.48 15.42 -22.25
C LEU A 229 -26.71 14.24 -21.63
N LEU A 230 -25.89 13.54 -22.43
CA LEU A 230 -25.08 12.40 -21.99
C LEU A 230 -23.99 12.83 -20.99
N PHE A 231 -23.24 13.89 -21.28
CA PHE A 231 -22.20 14.39 -20.36
C PHE A 231 -22.80 15.06 -19.13
N SER A 232 -23.93 15.75 -19.29
CA SER A 232 -24.70 16.35 -18.20
C SER A 232 -25.21 15.27 -17.22
N PHE A 233 -25.74 14.16 -17.74
CA PHE A 233 -26.15 13.02 -16.94
C PHE A 233 -24.97 12.30 -16.25
N VAL A 234 -23.82 12.16 -16.91
CA VAL A 234 -22.68 11.41 -16.33
C VAL A 234 -21.87 12.27 -15.35
N ALA A 235 -21.55 13.50 -15.72
CA ALA A 235 -20.57 14.34 -15.03
C ALA A 235 -21.17 15.57 -14.34
N GLY A 236 -22.50 15.74 -14.39
CA GLY A 236 -23.22 16.79 -13.68
C GLY A 236 -23.23 18.14 -14.42
N ALA A 237 -23.65 19.18 -13.71
CA ALA A 237 -23.98 20.49 -14.28
C ALA A 237 -22.77 21.24 -14.86
N THR A 238 -21.61 21.18 -14.20
CA THR A 238 -20.39 21.91 -14.60
C THR A 238 -19.84 21.39 -15.94
N VAL A 239 -19.67 20.07 -16.05
CA VAL A 239 -19.22 19.41 -17.28
C VAL A 239 -20.31 19.47 -18.35
N GLY A 240 -21.59 19.27 -18.00
CA GLY A 240 -22.71 19.41 -18.94
C GLY A 240 -22.79 20.80 -19.58
N SER A 241 -22.65 21.87 -18.78
CA SER A 241 -22.68 23.25 -19.27
C SER A 241 -21.47 23.58 -20.14
N THR A 242 -20.26 23.20 -19.71
CA THR A 242 -19.04 23.41 -20.53
C THR A 242 -19.11 22.71 -21.88
N VAL A 243 -19.64 21.48 -21.91
CA VAL A 243 -19.92 20.75 -23.16
C VAL A 243 -20.91 21.52 -24.03
N GLY A 244 -21.98 22.04 -23.45
CA GLY A 244 -22.99 22.84 -24.15
C GLY A 244 -22.43 24.14 -24.75
N VAL A 245 -21.60 24.86 -24.00
CA VAL A 245 -20.92 26.09 -24.46
C VAL A 245 -19.95 25.78 -25.60
N VAL A 246 -19.10 24.76 -25.44
CA VAL A 246 -18.09 24.39 -26.45
C VAL A 246 -18.74 23.91 -27.75
N THR A 247 -19.74 23.01 -27.65
CA THR A 247 -20.49 22.57 -28.84
C THR A 247 -21.25 23.71 -29.50
N GLY A 248 -21.92 24.56 -28.71
CA GLY A 248 -22.62 25.73 -29.20
C GLY A 248 -21.72 26.73 -29.94
N LEU A 249 -20.54 27.02 -29.39
CA LEU A 249 -19.57 27.93 -30.01
C LEU A 249 -19.06 27.37 -31.34
N ILE A 250 -18.72 26.08 -31.40
CA ILE A 250 -18.27 25.44 -32.64
C ILE A 250 -19.35 25.48 -33.73
N PHE A 251 -20.63 25.27 -33.38
CA PHE A 251 -21.72 25.39 -34.35
C PHE A 251 -22.00 26.83 -34.76
N SER A 252 -21.87 27.80 -33.85
CA SER A 252 -22.05 29.23 -34.19
C SER A 252 -21.02 29.73 -35.20
N LEU A 253 -19.80 29.17 -35.19
CA LEU A 253 -18.77 29.44 -36.20
C LEU A 253 -19.15 28.84 -37.56
N ALA A 254 -19.82 27.69 -37.57
CA ALA A 254 -20.23 27.02 -38.79
C ALA A 254 -21.45 27.68 -39.45
N ASN A 255 -22.45 28.09 -38.67
CA ASN A 255 -23.65 28.75 -39.15
C ASN A 255 -24.09 29.89 -38.21
N VAL A 256 -24.08 31.12 -38.75
CA VAL A 256 -24.49 32.35 -38.06
C VAL A 256 -25.97 32.28 -37.62
N ALA A 257 -26.82 31.54 -38.33
CA ALA A 257 -28.23 31.36 -37.96
C ALA A 257 -28.42 30.53 -36.68
N SER A 258 -27.37 29.88 -36.17
CA SER A 258 -27.43 28.97 -35.03
C SER A 258 -26.98 29.62 -33.71
N PHE A 259 -26.88 30.95 -33.61
CA PHE A 259 -26.46 31.63 -32.36
C PHE A 259 -27.34 31.29 -31.15
N TYR A 260 -28.66 31.21 -31.36
CA TYR A 260 -29.63 30.79 -30.35
C TYR A 260 -29.32 29.39 -29.75
N GLN A 261 -28.73 28.50 -30.56
CA GLN A 261 -28.46 27.13 -30.16
C GLN A 261 -27.33 27.03 -29.13
N MET A 262 -26.41 27.99 -29.11
CA MET A 262 -25.39 28.06 -28.06
C MET A 262 -26.04 28.24 -26.68
N SER A 263 -27.02 29.14 -26.58
CA SER A 263 -27.79 29.40 -25.36
C SER A 263 -28.56 28.16 -24.92
N LEU A 264 -29.25 27.49 -25.85
CA LEU A 264 -30.01 26.27 -25.57
C LEU A 264 -29.11 25.14 -25.07
N LEU A 265 -28.00 24.86 -25.76
CA LEU A 265 -27.10 23.76 -25.39
C LEU A 265 -26.45 24.01 -24.02
N ALA A 266 -25.92 25.21 -23.77
CA ALA A 266 -25.35 25.56 -22.47
C ALA A 266 -26.37 25.42 -21.33
N PHE A 267 -27.58 25.96 -21.52
CA PHE A 267 -28.63 25.91 -20.49
C PHE A 267 -29.18 24.50 -20.28
N SER A 268 -29.29 23.70 -21.35
CA SER A 268 -29.67 22.29 -21.25
C SER A 268 -28.64 21.44 -20.51
N GLY A 269 -27.34 21.75 -20.68
CA GLY A 269 -26.26 21.09 -19.96
C GLY A 269 -26.27 21.39 -18.46
N LEU A 270 -26.61 22.63 -18.10
CA LEU A 270 -26.77 23.07 -16.71
C LEU A 270 -27.99 22.40 -16.05
N LEU A 271 -29.19 22.58 -16.62
CA LEU A 271 -30.43 22.06 -16.04
C LEU A 271 -30.47 20.52 -16.03
N GLY A 272 -30.01 19.87 -17.10
CA GLY A 272 -29.91 18.42 -17.14
C GLY A 272 -28.97 17.84 -16.09
N GLY A 273 -27.97 18.63 -15.65
CA GLY A 273 -26.92 18.19 -14.76
C GLY A 273 -27.28 18.44 -13.30
N LEU A 274 -28.01 19.52 -13.01
CA LEU A 274 -28.62 19.77 -11.70
C LEU A 274 -29.68 18.72 -11.39
N LEU A 275 -30.46 18.29 -12.40
CA LEU A 275 -31.49 17.26 -12.26
C LEU A 275 -30.95 15.82 -12.46
N LYS A 276 -29.63 15.61 -12.40
CA LYS A 276 -29.01 14.29 -12.56
C LYS A 276 -29.49 13.26 -11.52
N GLU A 277 -29.86 13.70 -10.31
CA GLU A 277 -30.36 12.83 -9.24
C GLU A 277 -31.64 12.07 -9.64
N GLY A 278 -32.46 12.67 -10.50
CA GLY A 278 -33.63 12.04 -11.14
C GLY A 278 -33.26 10.99 -12.21
N LYS A 279 -32.00 10.54 -12.26
CA LYS A 279 -31.41 9.65 -13.25
C LYS A 279 -31.65 10.17 -14.68
N LYS A 280 -31.85 9.28 -15.66
CA LYS A 280 -32.10 9.65 -17.07
C LYS A 280 -33.35 10.52 -17.25
N ALA A 281 -34.38 10.32 -16.42
CA ALA A 281 -35.62 11.07 -16.49
C ALA A 281 -35.42 12.54 -16.07
N GLY A 282 -34.67 12.77 -14.99
CA GLY A 282 -34.33 14.12 -14.54
C GLY A 282 -33.53 14.92 -15.59
N ALA A 283 -32.50 14.30 -16.18
CA ALA A 283 -31.74 14.93 -17.26
C ALA A 283 -32.62 15.28 -18.48
N ALA A 284 -33.52 14.37 -18.87
CA ALA A 284 -34.45 14.58 -19.97
C ALA A 284 -35.42 15.75 -19.71
N ILE A 285 -35.96 15.84 -18.49
CA ILE A 285 -36.80 16.96 -18.06
C ILE A 285 -36.01 18.27 -18.13
N GLY A 286 -34.75 18.28 -17.69
CA GLY A 286 -33.88 19.45 -17.79
C GLY A 286 -33.70 19.97 -19.22
N LEU A 287 -33.49 19.07 -20.20
CA LEU A 287 -33.41 19.44 -21.62
C LEU A 287 -34.75 19.96 -22.16
N LEU A 288 -35.89 19.37 -21.77
CA LEU A 288 -37.20 19.85 -22.19
C LEU A 288 -37.49 21.25 -21.64
N ILE A 289 -37.20 21.49 -20.36
CA ILE A 289 -37.36 22.81 -19.73
C ILE A 289 -36.46 23.84 -20.43
N ALA A 290 -35.20 23.49 -20.70
CA ALA A 290 -34.29 24.38 -21.43
C ALA A 290 -34.79 24.67 -22.85
N THR A 291 -35.27 23.65 -23.57
CA THR A 291 -35.80 23.80 -24.93
C THR A 291 -37.04 24.70 -24.95
N LEU A 292 -37.93 24.57 -23.96
CA LEU A 292 -39.16 25.36 -23.87
C LEU A 292 -38.85 26.82 -23.49
N LEU A 293 -38.03 27.04 -22.47
CA LEU A 293 -37.68 28.38 -22.00
C LEU A 293 -36.97 29.18 -23.08
N VAL A 294 -35.92 28.61 -23.68
CA VAL A 294 -35.15 29.29 -24.71
C VAL A 294 -36.02 29.42 -25.97
N GLY A 295 -36.81 28.40 -26.31
CA GLY A 295 -37.72 28.41 -27.46
C GLY A 295 -38.79 29.50 -27.43
N MET A 296 -39.19 29.99 -26.26
CA MET A 296 -40.11 31.12 -26.12
C MET A 296 -39.47 32.49 -26.42
N TYR A 297 -38.14 32.59 -26.32
CA TYR A 297 -37.37 33.81 -26.63
C TYR A 297 -36.83 33.83 -28.07
N GLY A 298 -36.92 32.71 -28.79
CA GLY A 298 -36.47 32.61 -30.18
C GLY A 298 -37.37 33.39 -31.13
N ASP A 299 -36.77 34.21 -31.98
CA ASP A 299 -37.47 35.06 -32.93
C ASP A 299 -38.12 34.22 -34.04
N GLY A 300 -39.45 34.05 -33.97
CA GLY A 300 -40.46 33.83 -35.03
C GLY A 300 -40.32 32.73 -36.11
N ASP A 301 -39.12 32.34 -36.56
CA ASP A 301 -38.92 31.66 -37.85
C ASP A 301 -38.65 30.15 -37.73
N THR A 302 -38.29 29.67 -36.52
CA THR A 302 -38.14 28.23 -36.26
C THR A 302 -39.36 27.69 -35.50
N SER A 303 -40.02 26.69 -36.07
CA SER A 303 -41.19 26.09 -35.43
C SER A 303 -40.79 25.44 -34.09
N LEU A 304 -41.37 25.92 -32.99
CA LEU A 304 -41.15 25.35 -31.66
C LEU A 304 -41.45 23.84 -31.61
N ALA A 305 -42.34 23.37 -32.49
CA ALA A 305 -42.58 21.94 -32.71
C ALA A 305 -41.32 21.19 -33.21
N LYS A 306 -40.57 21.75 -34.16
CA LYS A 306 -39.34 21.13 -34.70
C LYS A 306 -38.27 20.99 -33.61
N THR A 307 -38.05 22.03 -32.81
CA THR A 307 -37.07 21.96 -31.71
C THR A 307 -37.49 20.96 -30.63
N LEU A 308 -38.78 20.86 -30.30
CA LEU A 308 -39.27 19.84 -29.38
C LEU A 308 -39.07 18.41 -29.92
N TYR A 309 -39.33 18.16 -31.21
CA TYR A 309 -39.09 16.85 -31.82
C TYR A 309 -37.60 16.47 -31.84
N GLU A 310 -36.72 17.42 -32.15
CA GLU A 310 -35.27 17.20 -32.09
C GLU A 310 -34.78 16.89 -30.66
N SER A 311 -35.30 17.58 -29.65
CA SER A 311 -35.01 17.28 -28.24
C SER A 311 -35.60 15.94 -27.81
N GLY A 312 -36.80 15.59 -28.27
CA GLY A 312 -37.43 14.29 -28.04
C GLY A 312 -36.61 13.14 -28.62
N ALA A 313 -36.07 13.31 -29.83
CA ALA A 313 -35.18 12.33 -30.45
C ALA A 313 -33.87 12.15 -29.65
N ALA A 314 -33.29 13.24 -29.14
CA ALA A 314 -32.09 13.17 -28.29
C ALA A 314 -32.36 12.43 -26.96
N ILE A 315 -33.53 12.67 -26.34
CA ILE A 315 -33.97 11.97 -25.13
C ILE A 315 -34.14 10.48 -25.41
N PHE A 316 -34.80 10.13 -26.52
CA PHE A 316 -34.97 8.73 -26.93
C PHE A 316 -33.63 8.02 -27.08
N LEU A 317 -32.63 8.68 -27.69
CA LEU A 317 -31.26 8.15 -27.78
C LEU A 317 -30.63 7.90 -26.41
N LEU A 318 -30.80 8.79 -25.43
CA LEU A 318 -30.28 8.58 -24.06
C LEU A 318 -30.93 7.37 -23.36
N PHE A 319 -32.23 7.18 -23.54
CA PHE A 319 -32.91 6.01 -22.98
C PHE A 319 -32.41 4.72 -23.63
N LEU A 320 -32.13 4.74 -24.93
CA LEU A 320 -31.53 3.62 -25.65
C LEU A 320 -30.10 3.31 -25.19
N THR A 321 -29.33 4.30 -24.71
CA THR A 321 -27.95 4.10 -24.25
C THR A 321 -27.87 3.13 -23.05
N PRO A 322 -27.16 1.99 -23.16
CA PRO A 322 -26.99 1.05 -22.06
C PRO A 322 -26.35 1.68 -20.80
N PRO A 323 -26.80 1.32 -19.58
CA PRO A 323 -26.22 1.83 -18.34
C PRO A 323 -24.75 1.42 -18.16
N ALA A 324 -24.32 0.32 -18.80
CA ALA A 324 -22.93 -0.11 -18.79
C ALA A 324 -21.98 0.89 -19.49
N LEU A 325 -22.46 1.61 -20.51
CA LEU A 325 -21.66 2.62 -21.21
C LEU A 325 -21.55 3.90 -20.38
N THR A 326 -22.63 4.34 -19.75
CA THR A 326 -22.62 5.52 -18.87
C THR A 326 -21.74 5.28 -17.64
N GLY A 327 -21.77 4.08 -17.06
CA GLY A 327 -20.89 3.72 -15.94
C GLY A 327 -19.41 3.64 -16.32
N LYS A 328 -19.07 3.12 -17.51
CA LYS A 328 -17.68 3.16 -18.03
C LYS A 328 -17.20 4.58 -18.26
N LEU A 329 -18.07 5.46 -18.77
CA LEU A 329 -17.74 6.86 -18.99
C LEU A 329 -17.51 7.59 -17.66
N ALA A 330 -18.37 7.36 -16.67
CA ALA A 330 -18.26 7.95 -15.33
C ALA A 330 -16.88 7.67 -14.71
N LYS A 331 -16.46 6.39 -14.71
CA LYS A 331 -15.16 5.96 -14.16
C LYS A 331 -13.93 6.69 -14.69
N HIS A 332 -13.99 7.24 -15.91
CA HIS A 332 -12.83 7.92 -16.51
C HIS A 332 -12.88 9.44 -16.32
N ILE A 333 -14.02 9.99 -15.92
CA ILE A 333 -14.22 11.44 -15.75
C ILE A 333 -13.95 11.81 -14.27
N PRO A 334 -13.02 12.73 -14.01
CA PRO A 334 -12.73 13.20 -12.65
C PRO A 334 -13.94 13.93 -12.07
N GLY A 335 -14.19 13.74 -10.78
CA GLY A 335 -15.33 14.36 -10.06
C GLY A 335 -16.62 13.55 -10.11
N THR A 336 -16.63 12.35 -10.70
CA THR A 336 -17.77 11.43 -10.59
C THR A 336 -17.64 10.52 -9.36
N THR A 337 -18.78 10.09 -8.83
CA THR A 337 -18.86 9.14 -7.70
C THR A 337 -18.14 7.82 -8.00
N GLU A 338 -18.32 7.30 -9.22
CA GLU A 338 -17.72 6.04 -9.65
C GLU A 338 -16.19 6.14 -9.81
N TYR A 339 -15.66 7.31 -10.17
CA TYR A 339 -14.23 7.57 -10.22
C TYR A 339 -13.59 7.52 -8.82
N ASN A 340 -14.21 8.19 -7.84
CA ASN A 340 -13.70 8.23 -6.46
C ASN A 340 -13.68 6.82 -5.84
N GLN A 341 -14.72 6.01 -6.07
CA GLN A 341 -14.78 4.62 -5.61
C GLN A 341 -13.67 3.75 -6.18
N GLU A 342 -13.34 3.90 -7.47
CA GLU A 342 -12.28 3.11 -8.11
C GLU A 342 -10.88 3.50 -7.59
N GLN A 343 -10.67 4.79 -7.28
CA GLN A 343 -9.43 5.27 -6.66
C GLN A 343 -9.25 4.71 -5.24
N GLN A 344 -10.29 4.69 -4.42
CA GLN A 344 -10.25 4.06 -3.09
C GLN A 344 -9.97 2.56 -3.18
N GLN A 345 -10.60 1.84 -4.13
CA GLN A 345 -10.32 0.42 -4.37
C GLN A 345 -8.87 0.16 -4.79
N TYR A 346 -8.25 1.08 -5.53
CA TYR A 346 -6.84 0.96 -5.91
C TYR A 346 -5.92 1.04 -4.69
N ILE A 347 -6.13 2.01 -3.80
CA ILE A 347 -5.35 2.16 -2.56
C ILE A 347 -5.49 0.91 -1.69
N ARG A 348 -6.70 0.36 -1.56
CA ARG A 348 -6.96 -0.91 -0.86
C ARG A 348 -6.12 -2.06 -1.43
N LYS A 349 -6.09 -2.21 -2.76
CA LYS A 349 -5.30 -3.26 -3.42
C LYS A 349 -3.80 -3.13 -3.19
N VAL A 350 -3.27 -1.90 -3.11
CA VAL A 350 -1.84 -1.70 -2.86
C VAL A 350 -1.45 -2.20 -1.46
N ARG A 351 -2.23 -1.86 -0.44
CA ARG A 351 -1.99 -2.33 0.94
C ARG A 351 -2.16 -3.85 1.07
N ASP A 352 -3.17 -4.44 0.41
CA ASP A 352 -3.37 -5.90 0.36
C ASP A 352 -2.17 -6.64 -0.27
N VAL A 353 -1.61 -6.08 -1.35
CA VAL A 353 -0.41 -6.62 -1.96
C VAL A 353 0.77 -6.54 -0.98
N THR A 354 0.91 -5.46 -0.22
CA THR A 354 1.98 -5.33 0.78
C THR A 354 1.85 -6.38 1.89
N ALA A 355 0.67 -6.58 2.48
CA ALA A 355 0.46 -7.60 3.51
C ALA A 355 0.76 -9.02 2.98
N SER A 356 0.29 -9.34 1.76
CA SER A 356 0.58 -10.62 1.12
C SER A 356 2.07 -10.83 0.82
N ARG A 357 2.83 -9.75 0.55
CA ARG A 357 4.29 -9.84 0.40
C ARG A 357 4.99 -10.21 1.71
N VAL A 358 4.53 -9.67 2.84
CA VAL A 358 5.07 -10.02 4.17
C VAL A 358 4.79 -11.49 4.50
N GLU A 359 3.57 -11.96 4.23
CA GLU A 359 3.19 -13.36 4.39
C GLU A 359 4.04 -14.30 3.50
N GLN A 360 4.34 -13.89 2.26
CA GLN A 360 5.26 -14.63 1.39
C GLN A 360 6.65 -14.78 2.01
N PHE A 361 7.18 -13.75 2.67
CA PHE A 361 8.47 -13.86 3.36
C PHE A 361 8.43 -14.88 4.50
N SER A 362 7.36 -14.87 5.32
CA SER A 362 7.13 -15.89 6.36
C SER A 362 7.21 -17.30 5.75
N SER A 363 6.47 -17.56 4.66
CA SER A 363 6.49 -18.87 4.00
C SER A 363 7.88 -19.29 3.47
N VAL A 364 8.71 -18.35 3.03
CA VAL A 364 10.09 -18.62 2.59
C VAL A 364 10.96 -19.03 3.77
N PHE A 365 10.88 -18.34 4.91
CA PHE A 365 11.60 -18.70 6.12
C PHE A 365 11.17 -20.07 6.66
N GLN A 366 9.88 -20.37 6.61
CA GLN A 366 9.37 -21.70 6.97
C GLN A 366 9.88 -22.81 6.04
N ALA A 367 9.93 -22.55 4.73
CA ALA A 367 10.49 -23.51 3.77
C ALA A 367 11.99 -23.76 4.00
N LEU A 368 12.75 -22.72 4.37
CA LEU A 368 14.15 -22.85 4.73
C LEU A 368 14.31 -23.70 6.00
N SER A 369 13.55 -23.42 7.06
CA SER A 369 13.51 -24.21 8.29
C SER A 369 13.28 -25.71 8.00
N ASN A 370 12.23 -26.02 7.22
CA ASN A 370 11.92 -27.40 6.81
C ASN A 370 13.04 -28.08 6.00
N SER A 371 13.81 -27.31 5.22
CA SER A 371 14.95 -27.86 4.46
C SER A 371 16.15 -28.20 5.36
N PHE A 372 16.35 -27.49 6.47
CA PHE A 372 17.41 -27.77 7.42
C PHE A 372 17.06 -28.92 8.37
N SER A 373 15.77 -29.10 8.70
CA SER A 373 15.28 -30.21 9.53
C SER A 373 15.04 -31.52 8.75
N GLY A 374 14.61 -31.44 7.49
CA GLY A 374 14.16 -32.59 6.69
C GLY A 374 15.23 -33.57 6.20
N LEU A 375 16.50 -33.42 6.60
CA LEU A 375 17.59 -34.33 6.24
C LEU A 375 17.74 -35.53 7.18
N GLU A 376 17.06 -35.54 8.34
CA GLU A 376 17.30 -36.53 9.40
C GLU A 376 16.39 -37.77 9.32
N ASP A 377 15.19 -37.68 8.73
CA ASP A 377 14.17 -38.73 8.91
C ASP A 377 14.16 -39.88 7.88
N LYS A 378 15.12 -39.96 6.95
CA LYS A 378 14.98 -40.86 5.77
C LYS A 378 16.08 -41.88 5.50
N MET A 379 17.08 -42.01 6.36
CA MET A 379 18.09 -43.07 6.19
C MET A 379 18.09 -43.95 7.45
N ASN A 380 17.84 -45.26 7.28
CA ASN A 380 17.96 -46.24 8.35
C ASN A 380 19.34 -46.11 8.98
N ASN A 381 19.42 -45.71 10.26
CA ASN A 381 20.67 -45.59 11.01
C ASN A 381 21.53 -46.87 10.90
N GLU A 382 20.90 -48.05 10.84
CA GLU A 382 21.60 -49.33 10.72
C GLU A 382 22.39 -49.48 9.41
N GLU A 383 21.85 -49.04 8.27
CA GLU A 383 22.54 -49.14 6.98
C GLU A 383 23.67 -48.10 6.83
N GLU A 384 23.55 -46.94 7.49
CA GLU A 384 24.63 -45.96 7.54
C GLU A 384 25.77 -46.41 8.45
N GLU A 385 25.47 -46.97 9.62
CA GLU A 385 26.47 -47.47 10.57
C GLU A 385 27.30 -48.62 9.95
N GLU A 386 26.66 -49.55 9.24
CA GLU A 386 27.37 -50.62 8.53
C GLU A 386 28.29 -50.09 7.43
N ARG A 387 27.82 -49.11 6.63
CA ARG A 387 28.64 -48.49 5.58
C ARG A 387 29.82 -47.70 6.14
N GLU A 388 29.62 -46.99 7.25
CA GLU A 388 30.68 -46.26 7.93
C GLU A 388 31.73 -47.21 8.51
N PHE A 389 31.31 -48.31 9.11
CA PHE A 389 32.22 -49.35 9.61
C PHE A 389 32.98 -50.06 8.48
N ASP A 390 32.34 -50.35 7.36
CA ASP A 390 32.99 -50.92 6.17
C ASP A 390 34.07 -49.98 5.63
N GLN A 391 33.79 -48.67 5.61
CA GLN A 391 34.76 -47.66 5.17
C GLN A 391 35.94 -47.52 6.14
N PHE A 392 35.67 -47.58 7.45
CA PHE A 392 36.71 -47.67 8.49
C PHE A 392 37.61 -48.90 8.28
N LEU A 393 37.00 -50.07 8.08
CA LEU A 393 37.73 -51.32 7.87
C LEU A 393 38.53 -51.32 6.56
N SER A 394 38.03 -50.68 5.50
CA SER A 394 38.77 -50.47 4.26
C SER A 394 40.08 -49.71 4.50
N ASN A 395 40.06 -48.62 5.27
CA ASN A 395 41.26 -47.85 5.61
C ASN A 395 42.27 -48.67 6.44
N VAL A 396 41.78 -49.44 7.41
CA VAL A 396 42.62 -50.32 8.23
C VAL A 396 43.27 -51.40 7.38
N THR A 397 42.52 -52.04 6.48
CA THR A 397 43.02 -53.11 5.60
C THR A 397 43.99 -52.60 4.53
N GLU A 398 43.81 -51.38 4.04
CA GLU A 398 44.75 -50.72 3.13
C GLU A 398 46.13 -50.55 3.77
N LYS A 399 46.16 -50.06 5.01
CA LYS A 399 47.41 -49.79 5.77
C LYS A 399 48.08 -51.05 6.33
N THR A 400 47.36 -52.17 6.44
CA THR A 400 47.85 -53.40 7.11
C THR A 400 47.86 -54.66 6.22
N CYS A 401 46.71 -55.04 5.66
CA CYS A 401 46.45 -56.34 5.02
C CYS A 401 46.87 -56.39 3.54
N GLN A 402 46.88 -55.27 2.80
CA GLN A 402 47.24 -55.26 1.37
C GLN A 402 48.64 -55.83 1.09
N THR A 403 49.59 -55.58 2.00
CA THR A 403 50.97 -56.06 1.89
C THR A 403 51.22 -57.38 2.64
N CYS A 404 50.16 -58.10 3.03
CA CYS A 404 50.24 -59.34 3.79
C CYS A 404 50.02 -60.57 2.89
N PHE A 405 50.88 -61.58 3.02
CA PHE A 405 50.79 -62.82 2.23
C PHE A 405 49.56 -63.69 2.56
N LYS A 406 48.89 -63.47 3.70
CA LYS A 406 47.65 -64.19 4.09
C LYS A 406 46.35 -63.48 3.70
N LYS A 407 46.41 -62.41 2.89
CA LYS A 407 45.24 -61.59 2.52
C LYS A 407 44.09 -62.43 1.94
N ASP A 408 44.37 -63.26 0.94
CA ASP A 408 43.33 -64.07 0.26
C ASP A 408 42.68 -65.07 1.22
N GLN A 409 43.43 -65.59 2.18
CA GLN A 409 42.89 -66.52 3.19
C GLN A 409 41.97 -65.80 4.18
N CYS A 410 42.31 -64.59 4.61
CA CYS A 410 41.50 -63.83 5.57
C CYS A 410 40.24 -63.25 4.90
N TRP A 411 40.39 -62.56 3.76
CA TRP A 411 39.30 -61.78 3.16
C TRP A 411 38.49 -62.51 2.07
N ALA A 412 39.03 -63.57 1.44
CA ALA A 412 38.28 -64.33 0.42
C ALA A 412 37.69 -65.66 0.93
N ARG A 413 38.36 -66.33 1.89
CA ARG A 413 37.88 -67.61 2.46
C ARG A 413 37.23 -67.45 3.83
N ASN A 414 37.78 -66.60 4.70
CA ASN A 414 37.33 -66.44 6.08
C ASN A 414 36.79 -65.02 6.36
N PHE A 415 36.01 -64.45 5.42
CA PHE A 415 35.56 -63.06 5.49
C PHE A 415 34.82 -62.73 6.79
N ASN A 416 33.72 -63.44 7.08
CA ASN A 416 32.87 -63.18 8.26
C ASN A 416 33.67 -63.28 9.56
N GLN A 417 34.49 -64.32 9.71
CA GLN A 417 35.32 -64.52 10.90
C GLN A 417 36.35 -63.40 11.08
N THR A 418 36.94 -62.91 9.99
CA THR A 418 37.89 -61.79 10.04
C THR A 418 37.17 -60.47 10.36
N TYR A 419 35.98 -60.27 9.80
CA TYR A 419 35.15 -59.09 9.99
C TYR A 419 34.70 -58.95 11.44
N ASP A 420 34.12 -60.02 12.02
CA ASP A 420 33.67 -60.05 13.42
C ASP A 420 34.83 -59.83 14.39
N LEU A 421 35.98 -60.48 14.15
CA LEU A 421 37.18 -60.30 14.96
C LEU A 421 37.71 -58.85 14.92
N MET A 422 37.69 -58.20 13.76
CA MET A 422 38.10 -56.79 13.64
C MET A 422 37.10 -55.86 14.32
N LYS A 423 35.81 -56.19 14.28
CA LYS A 423 34.74 -55.47 14.99
C LYS A 423 34.90 -55.58 16.50
N ASP A 424 35.18 -56.77 17.02
CA ASP A 424 35.44 -57.02 18.44
C ASP A 424 36.70 -56.27 18.92
N VAL A 425 37.78 -56.27 18.13
CA VAL A 425 39.01 -55.53 18.44
C VAL A 425 38.77 -54.02 18.45
N MET A 426 38.00 -53.49 17.48
CA MET A 426 37.62 -52.09 17.47
C MET A 426 36.82 -51.73 18.73
N TYR A 427 35.83 -52.54 19.10
CA TYR A 427 34.96 -52.30 20.25
C TYR A 427 35.73 -52.32 21.59
N GLU A 428 36.65 -53.27 21.77
CA GLU A 428 37.49 -53.29 22.98
C GLU A 428 38.43 -52.08 23.08
N ILE A 429 38.99 -51.62 21.95
CA ILE A 429 39.84 -50.42 21.92
C ILE A 429 39.02 -49.15 22.17
N ASP A 430 37.81 -49.06 21.62
CA ASP A 430 36.88 -47.95 21.84
C ASP A 430 36.51 -47.81 23.33
N GLN A 431 36.33 -48.94 24.03
CA GLN A 431 36.11 -48.98 25.48
C GLN A 431 37.35 -48.66 26.33
N GLY A 432 38.48 -48.32 25.71
CA GLY A 432 39.72 -47.98 26.41
C GLY A 432 40.47 -49.18 27.01
N GLN A 433 40.16 -50.42 26.59
CA GLN A 433 40.84 -51.62 27.06
C GLN A 433 42.16 -51.83 26.30
N VAL A 434 43.21 -51.15 26.77
CA VAL A 434 44.58 -51.34 26.29
C VAL A 434 45.48 -51.78 27.46
N PRO A 435 46.05 -53.01 27.46
CA PRO A 435 45.99 -54.01 26.40
C PRO A 435 44.63 -54.72 26.25
N LEU A 436 44.35 -55.24 25.05
CA LEU A 436 43.13 -56.01 24.73
C LEU A 436 42.88 -57.16 25.72
N SER A 437 41.63 -57.61 25.81
CA SER A 437 41.27 -58.78 26.60
C SER A 437 42.10 -60.01 26.21
N GLY A 438 42.50 -60.80 27.21
CA GLY A 438 43.34 -61.98 26.99
C GLY A 438 42.71 -63.03 26.06
N LYS A 439 41.40 -62.99 25.81
CA LYS A 439 40.70 -63.84 24.84
C LYS A 439 40.85 -63.29 23.41
N THR A 440 40.41 -62.06 23.19
CA THR A 440 40.40 -61.37 21.88
C THR A 440 41.81 -61.13 21.35
N GLY A 441 42.76 -60.76 22.22
CA GLY A 441 44.17 -60.65 21.86
C GLY A 441 44.79 -61.98 21.40
N ARG A 442 44.47 -63.09 22.07
CA ARG A 442 44.96 -64.43 21.67
C ARG A 442 44.30 -64.93 20.38
N GLU A 443 43.03 -64.62 20.15
CA GLU A 443 42.33 -64.93 18.91
C GLU A 443 42.91 -64.12 17.74
N LEU A 444 43.22 -62.84 17.95
CA LEU A 444 43.88 -61.99 16.96
C LEU A 444 45.31 -62.44 16.65
N GLU A 445 46.10 -62.86 17.65
CA GLU A 445 47.46 -63.40 17.42
C GLU A 445 47.45 -64.73 16.67
N LYS A 446 46.44 -65.58 16.91
CA LYS A 446 46.27 -66.84 16.16
C LYS A 446 45.83 -66.58 14.72
N HIS A 447 44.94 -65.61 14.51
CA HIS A 447 44.35 -65.32 13.21
C HIS A 447 45.28 -64.45 12.33
N CYS A 448 45.97 -63.46 12.92
CA CYS A 448 46.77 -62.45 12.23
C CYS A 448 48.27 -62.53 12.57
N VAL A 449 49.11 -62.64 11.53
CA VAL A 449 50.58 -62.61 11.68
C VAL A 449 51.11 -61.22 12.06
N ARG A 450 50.33 -60.17 11.78
CA ARG A 450 50.65 -58.76 12.06
C ARG A 450 49.72 -58.17 13.14
N SER A 451 49.36 -58.95 14.15
CA SER A 451 48.39 -58.58 15.20
C SER A 451 48.69 -57.21 15.83
N LYS A 452 49.93 -56.97 16.29
CA LYS A 452 50.35 -55.68 16.89
C LYS A 452 50.18 -54.49 15.94
N LYS A 453 50.61 -54.62 14.68
CA LYS A 453 50.48 -53.54 13.69
C LYS A 453 49.01 -53.24 13.36
N VAL A 454 48.15 -54.25 13.37
CA VAL A 454 46.70 -54.08 13.18
C VAL A 454 46.10 -53.33 14.36
N GLN A 455 46.45 -53.70 15.60
CA GLN A 455 46.00 -53.00 16.81
C GLN A 455 46.41 -51.51 16.79
N ASP A 456 47.66 -51.21 16.45
CA ASP A 456 48.17 -49.84 16.39
C ASP A 456 47.42 -48.98 15.35
N VAL A 457 47.17 -49.54 14.15
CA VAL A 457 46.45 -48.83 13.08
C VAL A 457 44.97 -48.66 13.42
N ILE A 458 44.33 -49.65 14.02
CA ILE A 458 42.94 -49.54 14.49
C ILE A 458 42.84 -48.42 15.53
N SER A 459 43.75 -48.36 16.51
CA SER A 459 43.75 -47.28 17.52
C SER A 459 43.90 -45.88 16.90
N GLN A 460 44.77 -45.74 15.89
CA GLN A 460 44.96 -44.47 15.18
C GLN A 460 43.71 -44.09 14.38
N GLU A 461 43.17 -45.00 13.56
CA GLU A 461 41.97 -44.75 12.76
C GLU A 461 40.73 -44.48 13.63
N LEU A 462 40.62 -45.15 14.78
CA LEU A 462 39.50 -45.00 15.70
C LEU A 462 39.47 -43.58 16.30
N THR A 463 40.64 -42.98 16.55
CA THR A 463 40.74 -41.58 16.97
C THR A 463 40.19 -40.63 15.89
N TYR A 464 40.53 -40.87 14.62
CA TYR A 464 39.99 -40.09 13.50
C TYR A 464 38.48 -40.31 13.31
N TYR A 465 38.02 -41.55 13.45
CA TYR A 465 36.60 -41.92 13.36
C TYR A 465 35.76 -41.22 14.45
N GLN A 466 36.19 -41.27 15.70
CA GLN A 466 35.54 -40.56 16.81
C GLN A 466 35.50 -39.03 16.60
N ALA A 467 36.59 -38.44 16.10
CA ALA A 467 36.63 -37.02 15.78
C ALA A 467 35.62 -36.65 14.68
N ASN A 468 35.49 -37.47 13.63
CA ASN A 468 34.51 -37.27 12.57
C ASN A 468 33.07 -37.44 13.04
N LEU A 469 32.78 -38.45 13.89
CA LEU A 469 31.46 -38.61 14.50
C LEU A 469 31.07 -37.40 15.35
N LYS A 470 32.01 -36.90 16.17
CA LYS A 470 31.80 -35.70 16.98
C LYS A 470 31.51 -34.48 16.10
N LEU A 471 32.25 -34.31 15.00
CA LEU A 471 32.02 -33.22 14.04
C LEU A 471 30.67 -33.36 13.32
N LYS A 472 30.28 -34.57 12.89
CA LYS A 472 28.97 -34.86 12.26
C LYS A 472 27.84 -34.47 13.22
N LYS A 473 27.95 -34.87 14.48
CA LYS A 473 26.99 -34.52 15.55
C LYS A 473 26.92 -33.02 15.80
N GLN A 474 28.06 -32.33 15.90
CA GLN A 474 28.09 -30.86 16.06
C GLN A 474 27.45 -30.12 14.88
N VAL A 475 27.68 -30.57 13.65
CA VAL A 475 27.06 -29.99 12.45
C VAL A 475 25.55 -30.23 12.44
N GLN A 476 25.08 -31.40 12.88
CA GLN A 476 23.65 -31.70 13.02
C GLN A 476 22.99 -30.81 14.07
N GLU A 477 23.58 -30.72 15.26
CA GLU A 477 23.10 -29.84 16.34
C GLU A 477 23.04 -28.38 15.88
N SER A 478 24.05 -27.89 15.16
CA SER A 478 24.06 -26.54 14.58
C SER A 478 22.98 -26.34 13.52
N ARG A 479 22.71 -27.33 12.65
CA ARG A 479 21.65 -27.23 11.63
C ARG A 479 20.26 -27.19 12.24
N LYS A 480 20.01 -28.03 13.26
CA LYS A 480 18.75 -28.04 13.99
C LYS A 480 18.50 -26.70 14.66
N LEU A 481 19.52 -26.14 15.32
CA LEU A 481 19.48 -24.81 15.91
C LEU A 481 19.10 -23.73 14.87
N VAL A 482 19.71 -23.73 13.69
CA VAL A 482 19.39 -22.78 12.62
C VAL A 482 17.96 -22.97 12.09
N ALA A 483 17.48 -24.21 11.99
CA ALA A 483 16.10 -24.50 11.57
C ALA A 483 15.07 -23.93 12.56
N ASP A 484 15.30 -24.12 13.85
CA ASP A 484 14.46 -23.61 14.93
C ASP A 484 14.46 -22.07 14.95
N GLN A 485 15.61 -21.44 14.73
CA GLN A 485 15.73 -19.98 14.61
C GLN A 485 14.92 -19.41 13.44
N LEU A 486 15.00 -20.04 12.25
CA LEU A 486 14.24 -19.61 11.07
C LEU A 486 12.74 -19.81 11.25
N LEU A 487 12.34 -20.85 11.99
CA LEU A 487 10.94 -21.10 12.33
C LEU A 487 10.39 -19.99 13.24
N GLY A 488 11.13 -19.60 14.27
CA GLY A 488 10.73 -18.51 15.17
C GLY A 488 10.51 -17.18 14.44
N VAL A 489 11.40 -16.81 13.51
CA VAL A 489 11.23 -15.62 12.67
C VAL A 489 9.99 -15.73 11.78
N SER A 490 9.76 -16.90 11.19
CA SER A 490 8.60 -17.14 10.33
C SER A 490 7.28 -16.91 11.06
N GLU A 491 7.17 -17.39 12.30
CA GLU A 491 5.96 -17.26 13.13
C GLU A 491 5.68 -15.79 13.47
N VAL A 492 6.70 -15.05 13.93
CA VAL A 492 6.60 -13.61 14.21
C VAL A 492 6.21 -12.81 12.97
N MET A 493 6.79 -13.11 11.80
CA MET A 493 6.42 -12.45 10.53
C MET A 493 4.99 -12.78 10.10
N GLY A 494 4.51 -13.99 10.41
CA GLY A 494 3.12 -14.39 10.20
C GLY A 494 2.14 -13.64 11.11
N ASP A 495 2.49 -13.49 12.38
CA ASP A 495 1.75 -12.65 13.33
C ASP A 495 1.69 -11.20 12.87
N PHE A 496 2.82 -10.66 12.42
CA PHE A 496 2.91 -9.31 11.90
C PHE A 496 2.02 -9.08 10.66
N ALA A 497 2.00 -10.04 9.72
CA ALA A 497 1.14 -9.96 8.54
C ALA A 497 -0.36 -9.99 8.89
N ARG A 498 -0.74 -10.76 9.92
CA ARG A 498 -2.12 -10.84 10.41
C ARG A 498 -2.57 -9.55 11.09
N GLU A 499 -1.70 -8.91 11.86
CA GLU A 499 -2.05 -7.68 12.56
C GLU A 499 -2.32 -6.53 11.58
N ILE A 500 -1.51 -6.39 10.52
CA ILE A 500 -1.74 -5.42 9.43
C ILE A 500 -3.10 -5.62 8.75
N GLN A 501 -3.58 -6.87 8.65
CA GLN A 501 -4.89 -7.16 8.06
C GLN A 501 -6.04 -6.85 9.03
N ARG A 502 -5.84 -7.05 10.33
CA ARG A 502 -6.88 -6.87 11.36
C ARG A 502 -7.27 -5.41 11.58
N GLU A 503 -6.29 -4.50 11.53
CA GLU A 503 -6.49 -3.04 11.60
C GLU A 503 -7.50 -2.54 10.56
N ARG A 504 -7.65 -3.23 9.42
CA ARG A 504 -8.55 -2.86 8.32
C ARG A 504 -10.04 -3.04 8.61
N GLU A 505 -10.44 -4.12 9.31
CA GLU A 505 -11.85 -4.52 9.36
C GLU A 505 -12.68 -3.67 10.34
N ASN A 506 -12.04 -3.11 11.37
CA ASN A 506 -12.75 -2.39 12.43
C ASN A 506 -13.09 -0.93 12.05
N HIS A 507 -12.30 -0.26 11.22
CA HIS A 507 -12.41 1.19 11.07
C HIS A 507 -13.47 1.67 10.06
N GLN A 508 -13.87 0.85 9.08
CA GLN A 508 -14.76 1.32 8.00
C GLN A 508 -16.19 1.61 8.49
N GLN A 509 -16.73 0.81 9.42
CA GLN A 509 -18.08 1.04 9.95
C GLN A 509 -18.13 2.29 10.84
N GLN A 510 -17.07 2.51 11.62
CA GLN A 510 -16.95 3.65 12.50
C GLN A 510 -16.70 4.95 11.70
N GLU A 511 -15.95 4.90 10.60
CA GLU A 511 -15.78 6.02 9.67
C GLU A 511 -17.13 6.52 9.13
N GLU A 512 -17.97 5.61 8.65
CA GLU A 512 -19.30 5.96 8.12
C GLU A 512 -20.20 6.56 9.22
N GLN A 513 -20.18 5.99 10.43
CA GLN A 513 -20.92 6.51 11.57
C GLN A 513 -20.45 7.91 12.01
N ILE A 514 -19.13 8.14 12.03
CA ILE A 514 -18.53 9.45 12.38
C ILE A 514 -18.93 10.50 11.32
N LEU A 515 -18.83 10.16 10.04
CA LEU A 515 -19.23 11.04 8.94
C LEU A 515 -20.73 11.38 8.99
N GLU A 516 -21.60 10.39 9.16
CA GLU A 516 -23.05 10.59 9.24
C GLU A 516 -23.41 11.50 10.43
N SER A 517 -22.83 11.24 11.61
CA SER A 517 -23.08 12.04 12.81
C SER A 517 -22.62 13.50 12.65
N LEU A 518 -21.47 13.72 12.01
CA LEU A 518 -20.95 15.07 11.79
C LEU A 518 -21.76 15.83 10.71
N GLN A 519 -22.23 15.14 9.67
CA GLN A 519 -23.11 15.71 8.66
C GLN A 519 -24.50 16.06 9.22
N GLU A 520 -25.07 15.22 10.09
CA GLU A 520 -26.34 15.51 10.79
C GLU A 520 -26.24 16.78 11.65
N PHE A 521 -25.06 17.05 12.22
CA PHE A 521 -24.80 18.27 12.99
C PHE A 521 -24.60 19.53 12.11
N GLY A 522 -24.61 19.38 10.78
CA GLY A 522 -24.43 20.47 9.82
C GLY A 522 -22.97 20.86 9.58
N MET A 523 -22.02 19.99 9.93
CA MET A 523 -20.60 20.18 9.61
C MET A 523 -20.29 19.56 8.25
N GLU A 524 -19.83 20.37 7.30
CA GLU A 524 -19.32 19.87 6.03
C GLU A 524 -17.85 19.45 6.22
N ILE A 525 -17.61 18.14 6.18
CA ILE A 525 -16.26 17.57 6.25
C ILE A 525 -15.92 17.03 4.86
N GLU A 526 -14.77 17.46 4.32
CA GLU A 526 -14.35 17.00 2.99
C GLU A 526 -13.77 15.59 3.04
N ASN A 527 -12.97 15.31 4.07
CA ASN A 527 -12.29 14.06 4.25
C ASN A 527 -12.08 13.76 5.73
N VAL A 528 -12.30 12.50 6.11
CA VAL A 528 -11.96 11.95 7.42
C VAL A 528 -11.01 10.79 7.16
N GLU A 529 -9.80 10.89 7.68
CA GLU A 529 -8.81 9.82 7.64
C GLU A 529 -8.66 9.27 9.05
N ILE A 530 -9.01 7.99 9.20
CA ILE A 530 -8.92 7.29 10.47
C ILE A 530 -7.68 6.42 10.43
N TYR A 531 -6.71 6.74 11.28
CA TYR A 531 -5.49 5.96 11.43
C TYR A 531 -5.65 4.87 12.49
N SER A 532 -6.23 5.21 13.65
CA SER A 532 -6.59 4.23 14.69
C SER A 532 -7.83 4.68 15.46
N LEU A 533 -8.64 3.70 15.89
CA LEU A 533 -9.79 3.87 16.79
C LEU A 533 -9.68 2.99 18.03
N ASP A 534 -8.49 2.49 18.31
CA ASP A 534 -8.28 1.71 19.53
C ASP A 534 -8.47 2.61 20.73
N LYS A 535 -9.12 2.06 21.76
CA LYS A 535 -9.38 2.79 23.00
C LYS A 535 -8.07 3.32 23.55
N GLY A 536 -7.99 4.64 23.62
CA GLY A 536 -6.86 5.38 24.10
C GLY A 536 -5.74 5.69 23.13
N SER A 537 -5.78 5.19 21.90
CA SER A 537 -4.89 5.63 20.83
C SER A 537 -5.69 6.02 19.61
N VAL A 538 -6.81 6.70 19.82
CA VAL A 538 -7.58 7.30 18.73
C VAL A 538 -6.69 8.32 18.03
N ASP A 539 -6.60 8.19 16.71
CA ASP A 539 -5.93 9.13 15.83
C ASP A 539 -6.79 9.33 14.59
N ILE A 540 -7.40 10.51 14.51
CA ILE A 540 -8.33 10.87 13.45
C ILE A 540 -7.88 12.21 12.88
N GLU A 541 -7.73 12.24 11.57
CA GLU A 541 -7.41 13.43 10.81
C GLU A 541 -8.62 13.87 10.01
N MET A 542 -8.93 15.15 10.07
CA MET A 542 -10.06 15.72 9.34
C MET A 542 -9.66 16.96 8.58
N ALA A 543 -10.20 17.09 7.38
CA ALA A 543 -10.07 18.28 6.55
C ALA A 543 -11.40 19.05 6.53
N LEU A 544 -11.36 20.28 7.04
CA LEU A 544 -12.49 21.21 7.03
C LEU A 544 -12.30 22.29 5.97
N PRO A 545 -13.35 22.62 5.20
CA PRO A 545 -13.35 23.78 4.33
C PRO A 545 -13.40 25.06 5.18
N ASN A 546 -12.43 25.97 4.99
CA ASN A 546 -12.34 27.26 5.67
C ASN A 546 -12.35 27.19 7.21
N GLY A 547 -11.29 26.62 7.80
CA GLY A 547 -11.07 26.72 9.25
C GLY A 547 -10.71 28.15 9.66
N ASN A 548 -11.71 28.94 10.07
CA ASN A 548 -11.54 30.32 10.50
C ASN A 548 -10.91 30.47 11.91
N GLY A 549 -10.36 29.38 12.49
CA GLY A 549 -9.72 29.41 13.80
C GLY A 549 -10.67 29.79 14.95
N HIS A 550 -11.99 29.62 14.78
CA HIS A 550 -12.98 29.89 15.83
C HIS A 550 -13.06 28.78 16.90
N GLY A 551 -12.22 27.75 16.78
CA GLY A 551 -12.15 26.60 17.69
C GLY A 551 -13.26 25.58 17.45
N GLU A 552 -13.73 25.43 16.21
CA GLU A 552 -14.75 24.43 15.84
C GLU A 552 -14.27 22.99 16.12
N GLY A 553 -12.99 22.72 15.85
CA GLY A 553 -12.35 21.46 16.21
C GLY A 553 -12.47 21.14 17.70
N GLU A 554 -12.03 22.05 18.55
CA GLU A 554 -11.98 21.85 20.00
C GLU A 554 -13.38 21.87 20.65
N LYS A 555 -14.30 22.70 20.14
CA LYS A 555 -15.61 22.94 20.79
C LYS A 555 -16.76 22.11 20.24
N LEU A 556 -16.70 21.67 18.99
CA LEU A 556 -17.80 20.96 18.32
C LEU A 556 -17.40 19.53 17.98
N ILE A 557 -16.28 19.37 17.26
CA ILE A 557 -15.90 18.07 16.71
C ILE A 557 -15.33 17.14 17.81
N ALA A 558 -14.43 17.64 18.65
CA ALA A 558 -13.83 16.83 19.71
C ALA A 558 -14.88 16.28 20.71
N PRO A 559 -15.88 17.05 21.19
CA PRO A 559 -16.96 16.50 22.01
C PRO A 559 -17.86 15.47 21.30
N MET A 560 -18.15 15.68 20.01
CA MET A 560 -18.92 14.73 19.19
C MET A 560 -18.16 13.40 19.06
N LEU A 561 -16.89 13.46 18.69
CA LEU A 561 -16.01 12.29 18.65
C LEU A 561 -15.93 11.59 20.02
N SER A 562 -15.91 12.38 21.10
CA SER A 562 -15.88 11.84 22.46
C SER A 562 -17.15 11.06 22.82
N ASP A 563 -18.32 11.52 22.37
CA ASP A 563 -19.60 10.83 22.57
C ASP A 563 -19.71 9.55 21.74
N ILE A 564 -19.25 9.60 20.48
CA ILE A 564 -19.27 8.45 19.56
C ILE A 564 -18.31 7.34 20.04
N LEU A 565 -17.09 7.71 20.44
CA LEU A 565 -16.04 6.76 20.82
C LEU A 565 -16.11 6.37 22.31
N GLY A 566 -16.82 7.15 23.13
CA GLY A 566 -16.96 6.91 24.56
C GLY A 566 -15.71 7.21 25.38
N GLU A 567 -14.81 8.04 24.87
CA GLU A 567 -13.57 8.48 25.52
C GLU A 567 -13.31 9.97 25.27
N ASN A 568 -12.48 10.63 26.07
CA ASN A 568 -12.22 12.06 25.88
C ASN A 568 -11.24 12.27 24.71
N ILE A 569 -11.72 12.90 23.64
CA ILE A 569 -10.91 13.29 22.47
C ILE A 569 -10.54 14.76 22.58
N ILE A 570 -9.29 15.09 22.22
CA ILE A 570 -8.76 16.46 22.14
C ILE A 570 -8.19 16.72 20.75
N VAL A 571 -8.10 18.00 20.40
CA VAL A 571 -7.36 18.44 19.20
C VAL A 571 -5.86 18.44 19.55
N LEU A 572 -5.08 17.62 18.86
CA LEU A 572 -3.62 17.57 19.00
C LEU A 572 -2.95 18.67 18.19
N ARG A 573 -3.44 18.88 16.96
CA ARG A 573 -2.87 19.84 16.02
C ARG A 573 -3.98 20.45 15.19
N GLU A 574 -3.92 21.77 15.03
CA GLU A 574 -4.74 22.53 14.10
C GLU A 574 -3.79 23.27 13.17
N GLU A 575 -3.78 22.85 11.90
CA GLU A 575 -3.07 23.56 10.85
C GLU A 575 -4.05 24.45 10.10
N PRO A 576 -4.00 25.77 10.30
CA PRO A 576 -4.86 26.68 9.57
C PRO A 576 -4.48 26.67 8.09
N ALA A 577 -5.48 26.88 7.25
CA ALA A 577 -5.27 26.99 5.81
C ALA A 577 -4.31 28.15 5.50
N ALA A 578 -3.28 27.89 4.68
CA ALA A 578 -2.35 28.94 4.24
C ALA A 578 -3.01 30.03 3.38
N PHE A 579 -4.18 29.74 2.81
CA PHE A 579 -4.97 30.65 1.99
C PHE A 579 -6.44 30.62 2.43
N PRO A 580 -7.22 31.70 2.22
CA PRO A 580 -8.64 31.78 2.63
C PRO A 580 -9.57 30.75 1.98
N SER A 581 -9.10 30.02 0.97
CA SER A 581 -9.82 28.95 0.28
C SER A 581 -9.14 27.59 0.45
N GLY A 582 -8.21 27.48 1.40
CA GLY A 582 -7.53 26.22 1.71
C GLY A 582 -8.27 25.45 2.80
N HIS A 583 -7.89 24.19 2.96
CA HIS A 583 -8.45 23.31 3.97
C HIS A 583 -7.69 23.50 5.28
N CYS A 584 -8.42 23.49 6.38
CA CYS A 584 -7.84 23.40 7.71
C CYS A 584 -7.75 21.93 8.09
N GLN A 585 -6.55 21.50 8.45
CA GLN A 585 -6.26 20.12 8.81
C GLN A 585 -6.25 20.04 10.33
N LEU A 586 -7.15 19.21 10.87
CA LEU A 586 -7.28 18.95 12.29
C LEU A 586 -6.86 17.52 12.58
N THR A 587 -5.95 17.35 13.53
CA THR A 587 -5.59 16.05 14.07
C THR A 587 -6.21 15.93 15.46
N PHE A 588 -7.03 14.91 15.65
CA PHE A 588 -7.67 14.56 16.90
C PHE A 588 -6.99 13.34 17.49
N GLY A 589 -6.86 13.34 18.81
CA GLY A 589 -6.42 12.14 19.51
C GLY A 589 -6.96 12.02 20.91
N SER A 590 -6.79 10.84 21.50
CA SER A 590 -7.23 10.59 22.87
C SER A 590 -6.52 11.51 23.86
N ALA A 591 -7.27 12.04 24.83
CA ALA A 591 -6.73 12.86 25.90
C ALA A 591 -5.83 12.01 26.82
N LYS A 592 -4.62 12.50 27.10
CA LYS A 592 -3.76 11.92 28.13
C LYS A 592 -4.29 12.34 29.50
N ALA A 593 -4.63 11.40 30.39
CA ALA A 593 -5.07 11.73 31.75
C ALA A 593 -3.91 11.86 32.74
N TYR A 594 -2.76 11.30 32.37
CA TYR A 594 -1.52 11.32 33.14
C TYR A 594 -0.35 11.81 32.29
N MET A 595 0.66 12.35 32.95
CA MET A 595 1.97 12.69 32.41
C MET A 595 3.04 12.04 33.27
N VAL A 596 4.19 11.72 32.66
CA VAL A 596 5.32 11.11 33.35
C VAL A 596 6.48 12.09 33.33
N ASP A 597 6.97 12.46 34.52
CA ASP A 597 8.22 13.21 34.66
C ASP A 597 9.33 12.26 35.06
N THR A 598 10.47 12.33 34.40
CA THR A 598 11.55 11.35 34.59
C THR A 598 12.87 12.01 34.95
N GLY A 599 13.59 11.41 35.88
CA GLY A 599 14.94 11.78 36.27
C GLY A 599 15.86 10.58 36.18
N VAL A 600 17.10 10.81 35.78
CA VAL A 600 18.09 9.75 35.54
C VAL A 600 19.42 10.13 36.17
N ALA A 601 20.03 9.19 36.87
CA ALA A 601 21.42 9.28 37.28
C ALA A 601 22.18 8.08 36.70
N HIS A 602 23.36 8.36 36.15
CA HIS A 602 24.16 7.38 35.40
C HIS A 602 25.63 7.58 35.73
N ALA A 603 26.34 6.48 36.01
CA ALA A 603 27.74 6.48 36.36
C ALA A 603 28.45 5.24 35.78
N ALA A 604 29.53 5.47 35.05
CA ALA A 604 30.33 4.40 34.48
C ALA A 604 31.31 3.81 35.51
N LYS A 605 31.64 2.53 35.35
CA LYS A 605 32.67 1.85 36.13
C LYS A 605 33.98 2.66 36.18
N GLY A 606 34.54 2.81 37.38
CA GLY A 606 35.76 3.59 37.60
C GLY A 606 35.66 5.08 37.26
N GLY A 607 34.45 5.62 37.05
CA GLY A 607 34.25 7.01 36.63
C GLY A 607 34.63 7.28 35.17
N GLY A 608 34.57 6.25 34.31
CA GLY A 608 34.86 6.38 32.88
C GLY A 608 33.86 7.26 32.10
N LEU A 609 34.14 7.45 30.81
CA LEU A 609 33.24 8.18 29.90
C LEU A 609 32.13 7.31 29.30
N ILE A 610 32.32 5.99 29.29
CA ILE A 610 31.44 5.02 28.60
C ILE A 610 31.05 3.96 29.61
N SER A 611 29.75 3.77 29.77
CA SER A 611 29.13 2.75 30.61
C SER A 611 28.55 1.64 29.73
N GLY A 612 28.63 0.39 30.20
CA GLY A 612 27.97 -0.76 29.61
C GLY A 612 26.45 -0.71 29.70
N ASP A 613 25.92 -0.01 30.71
CA ASP A 613 24.49 0.27 30.85
C ASP A 613 24.01 1.28 29.80
N SER A 614 22.86 1.00 29.21
CA SER A 614 22.10 1.95 28.42
C SER A 614 20.68 2.10 28.96
N TYR A 615 20.09 3.28 28.80
CA TYR A 615 18.69 3.53 29.12
C TYR A 615 18.02 4.29 27.99
N SER A 616 16.71 4.14 27.87
CA SER A 616 15.91 4.87 26.90
C SER A 616 14.52 5.19 27.43
N MET A 617 14.06 6.40 27.13
CA MET A 617 12.72 6.88 27.44
C MET A 617 12.00 7.03 26.11
N ILE A 618 10.96 6.22 25.90
CA ILE A 618 10.34 6.05 24.59
C ILE A 618 8.87 6.45 24.68
N GLU A 619 8.51 7.49 23.95
CA GLU A 619 7.11 7.76 23.64
C GLU A 619 6.69 6.83 22.48
N LEU A 620 5.88 5.83 22.80
CA LEU A 620 5.45 4.81 21.83
C LEU A 620 4.28 5.30 20.98
N SER A 621 3.32 5.93 21.63
CA SER A 621 2.10 6.48 21.04
C SER A 621 1.64 7.69 21.84
N ALA A 622 0.52 8.30 21.44
CA ALA A 622 -0.10 9.36 22.23
C ALA A 622 -0.41 8.91 23.68
N SER A 623 -0.67 7.63 23.92
CA SER A 623 -1.09 7.08 25.22
C SER A 623 -0.06 6.25 25.95
N LYS A 624 1.02 5.77 25.33
CA LYS A 624 1.97 4.88 26.01
C LYS A 624 3.35 5.53 26.15
N TYR A 625 3.86 5.47 27.37
CA TYR A 625 5.21 5.89 27.72
C TYR A 625 6.01 4.70 28.22
N ALA A 626 7.15 4.44 27.62
CA ALA A 626 8.01 3.32 27.99
C ALA A 626 9.34 3.81 28.55
N VAL A 627 9.80 3.11 29.58
CA VAL A 627 11.09 3.32 30.23
C VAL A 627 11.84 2.00 30.17
N ALA A 628 13.03 2.03 29.59
CA ALA A 628 13.83 0.83 29.41
C ALA A 628 15.25 1.03 29.95
N ILE A 629 15.76 0.05 30.68
CA ILE A 629 17.17 -0.08 31.07
C ILE A 629 17.67 -1.39 30.48
N SER A 630 18.86 -1.35 29.88
CA SER A 630 19.54 -2.53 29.40
C SER A 630 20.99 -2.52 29.87
N ASP A 631 21.39 -3.57 30.56
CA ASP A 631 22.78 -3.81 30.93
C ASP A 631 23.38 -4.86 29.99
N GLY A 632 24.52 -4.53 29.40
CA GLY A 632 25.25 -5.38 28.47
C GLY A 632 26.37 -6.13 29.20
N MET A 633 26.45 -7.44 29.01
CA MET A 633 27.44 -8.27 29.70
C MET A 633 28.89 -7.78 29.45
N GLY A 634 29.60 -7.41 30.51
CA GLY A 634 30.99 -6.95 30.44
C GLY A 634 31.14 -5.51 30.91
N ASN A 635 32.09 -4.77 30.35
CA ASN A 635 32.35 -3.38 30.71
C ASN A 635 32.94 -2.62 29.51
N GLY A 636 32.61 -1.33 29.39
CA GLY A 636 33.16 -0.44 28.35
C GLY A 636 32.43 -0.50 27.00
N GLU A 637 33.14 -0.15 25.92
CA GLU A 637 32.52 0.10 24.59
C GLU A 637 31.72 -1.07 24.01
N ARG A 638 32.15 -2.31 24.24
CA ARG A 638 31.45 -3.50 23.71
C ARG A 638 30.08 -3.68 24.36
N ALA A 639 30.04 -3.64 25.69
CA ALA A 639 28.80 -3.73 26.46
C ALA A 639 27.84 -2.57 26.11
N HIS A 640 28.39 -1.36 25.97
CA HIS A 640 27.63 -0.18 25.56
C HIS A 640 26.98 -0.35 24.19
N TYR A 641 27.72 -0.87 23.20
CA TYR A 641 27.19 -1.09 21.86
C TYR A 641 26.06 -2.13 21.87
N GLU A 642 26.21 -3.20 22.65
CA GLU A 642 25.22 -4.28 22.75
C GLU A 642 23.92 -3.83 23.45
N SER A 643 24.03 -3.12 24.58
CA SER A 643 22.87 -2.59 25.30
C SER A 643 22.13 -1.51 24.50
N ASN A 644 22.86 -0.60 23.86
CA ASN A 644 22.27 0.46 23.04
C ASN A 644 21.57 -0.08 21.77
N GLU A 645 22.18 -1.04 21.08
CA GLU A 645 21.56 -1.67 19.90
C GLU A 645 20.28 -2.43 20.26
N THR A 646 20.27 -3.11 21.41
CA THR A 646 19.08 -3.82 21.93
C THR A 646 17.93 -2.83 22.16
N LEU A 647 18.20 -1.72 22.84
CA LEU A 647 17.21 -0.66 23.08
C LEU A 647 16.74 0.01 21.78
N SER A 648 17.66 0.28 20.85
CA SER A 648 17.35 0.89 19.55
C SER A 648 16.46 -0.01 18.69
N LEU A 649 16.71 -1.32 18.70
CA LEU A 649 15.88 -2.30 17.99
C LEU A 649 14.49 -2.40 18.63
N LEU A 650 14.42 -2.56 19.95
CA LEU A 650 13.17 -2.62 20.70
C LEU A 650 12.32 -1.36 20.48
N GLN A 651 12.95 -0.18 20.53
CA GLN A 651 12.30 1.10 20.27
C GLN A 651 11.64 1.13 18.90
N LYS A 652 12.35 0.73 17.83
CA LYS A 652 11.81 0.74 16.47
C LYS A 652 10.61 -0.20 16.30
N ILE A 653 10.66 -1.38 16.94
CA ILE A 653 9.59 -2.37 16.85
C ILE A 653 8.37 -1.89 17.64
N LEU A 654 8.54 -1.40 18.87
CA LEU A 654 7.42 -0.89 19.66
C LEU A 654 6.78 0.38 19.05
N GLN A 655 7.58 1.27 18.42
CA GLN A 655 7.06 2.45 17.70
C GLN A 655 6.23 2.09 16.46
N SER A 656 6.34 0.88 15.94
CA SER A 656 5.53 0.42 14.80
C SER A 656 4.11 -0.02 15.17
N GLY A 657 3.73 0.10 16.45
CA GLY A 657 2.38 -0.23 16.94
C GLY A 657 2.13 -1.72 17.17
N ILE A 658 3.17 -2.56 17.05
CA ILE A 658 3.09 -4.01 17.27
C ILE A 658 2.81 -4.31 18.76
N GLU A 659 1.98 -5.31 19.02
CA GLU A 659 1.70 -5.80 20.38
C GLU A 659 3.00 -6.12 21.13
N GLU A 660 3.05 -5.73 22.41
CA GLU A 660 4.31 -5.70 23.16
C GLU A 660 4.93 -7.09 23.33
N LYS A 661 4.09 -8.11 23.58
CA LYS A 661 4.55 -9.51 23.68
C LYS A 661 5.18 -10.00 22.37
N VAL A 662 4.60 -9.62 21.23
CA VAL A 662 5.11 -9.99 19.89
C VAL A 662 6.41 -9.24 19.60
N ALA A 663 6.49 -7.96 19.96
CA ALA A 663 7.69 -7.15 19.79
C ALA A 663 8.90 -7.74 20.52
N ILE A 664 8.72 -8.18 21.75
CA ILE A 664 9.80 -8.79 22.54
C ILE A 664 10.23 -10.13 21.97
N LYS A 665 9.26 -10.97 21.56
CA LYS A 665 9.58 -12.23 20.87
C LYS A 665 10.38 -11.97 19.60
N ALA A 666 10.00 -10.97 18.82
CA ALA A 666 10.73 -10.55 17.62
C ALA A 666 12.17 -10.12 17.94
N VAL A 667 12.37 -9.26 18.95
CA VAL A 667 13.69 -8.81 19.39
C VAL A 667 14.54 -9.99 19.85
N ASN A 668 14.00 -10.87 20.71
CA ASN A 668 14.71 -12.05 21.19
C ASN A 668 15.11 -12.99 20.03
N SER A 669 14.21 -13.22 19.07
CA SER A 669 14.54 -14.00 17.86
C SER A 669 15.66 -13.34 17.05
N ILE A 670 15.63 -12.03 16.85
CA ILE A 670 16.68 -11.30 16.12
C ILE A 670 18.02 -11.35 16.86
N LEU A 671 18.01 -11.17 18.18
CA LEU A 671 19.23 -11.23 18.99
C LEU A 671 19.82 -12.65 19.03
N SER A 672 18.99 -13.69 19.09
CA SER A 672 19.44 -15.09 19.07
C SER A 672 20.17 -15.49 17.77
N LEU A 673 19.93 -14.76 16.67
CA LEU A 673 20.60 -14.97 15.38
C LEU A 673 22.01 -14.33 15.35
N ARG A 674 22.30 -13.41 16.27
CA ARG A 674 23.52 -12.61 16.30
C ARG A 674 24.58 -13.31 17.16
N THR A 675 25.24 -14.32 16.57
CA THR A 675 26.55 -14.90 16.98
C THR A 675 26.60 -15.92 18.14
N ASN A 676 27.61 -16.82 18.07
CA ASN A 676 27.87 -17.96 18.97
C ASN A 676 28.54 -17.60 20.31
N ASP A 677 28.93 -16.34 20.52
CA ASP A 677 29.45 -15.89 21.81
C ASP A 677 28.26 -15.45 22.65
N GLU A 678 28.25 -15.87 23.92
CA GLU A 678 27.30 -15.52 24.98
C GLU A 678 27.08 -14.00 25.08
N ILE A 679 26.28 -13.41 24.19
CA ILE A 679 25.99 -11.97 24.17
C ILE A 679 24.56 -11.83 24.70
N PHE A 680 24.47 -11.57 25.99
CA PHE A 680 23.20 -11.39 26.69
C PHE A 680 23.15 -9.98 27.23
N SER A 681 22.11 -9.25 26.85
CA SER A 681 21.74 -8.01 27.52
C SER A 681 20.53 -8.27 28.40
N THR A 682 20.59 -7.81 29.64
CA THR A 682 19.41 -7.76 30.48
C THR A 682 18.51 -6.64 29.95
N LEU A 683 17.20 -6.77 30.17
CA LEU A 683 16.23 -5.74 29.80
C LEU A 683 15.22 -5.57 30.93
N ASP A 684 15.12 -4.35 31.44
CA ASP A 684 14.04 -3.93 32.32
C ASP A 684 13.19 -2.90 31.58
N LEU A 685 11.96 -3.27 31.21
CA LEU A 685 11.03 -2.42 30.48
C LEU A 685 9.78 -2.20 31.33
N ALA A 686 9.48 -0.93 31.61
CA ALA A 686 8.22 -0.50 32.20
C ALA A 686 7.42 0.31 31.19
N MET A 687 6.24 -0.16 30.84
CA MET A 687 5.31 0.54 29.95
C MET A 687 4.17 1.08 30.78
N ILE A 688 3.95 2.39 30.68
CA ILE A 688 2.95 3.13 31.44
C ILE A 688 1.91 3.64 30.45
N ASP A 689 0.66 3.24 30.65
CA ASP A 689 -0.47 3.82 29.96
C ASP A 689 -0.82 5.18 30.60
N LEU A 690 -0.75 6.24 29.81
CA LEU A 690 -1.02 7.61 30.20
C LEU A 690 -2.52 7.91 30.32
N GLN A 691 -3.40 6.96 30.00
CA GLN A 691 -4.84 7.10 30.15
C GLN A 691 -5.34 6.73 31.54
N ASP A 692 -4.96 5.55 32.01
CA ASP A 692 -5.46 5.00 33.26
C ASP A 692 -4.36 4.79 34.30
N ALA A 693 -3.09 5.05 33.95
CA ALA A 693 -1.91 4.76 34.76
C ALA A 693 -1.72 3.25 35.04
N SER A 694 -2.28 2.38 34.20
CA SER A 694 -1.91 0.97 34.19
C SER A 694 -0.48 0.82 33.71
N SER A 695 0.28 -0.06 34.35
CA SER A 695 1.68 -0.28 34.02
C SER A 695 1.95 -1.76 33.80
N LYS A 696 2.65 -2.06 32.71
CA LYS A 696 3.13 -3.40 32.38
C LYS A 696 4.64 -3.41 32.57
N PHE A 697 5.10 -4.26 33.47
CA PHE A 697 6.50 -4.51 33.73
C PHE A 697 6.94 -5.78 33.03
N LEU A 698 8.06 -5.66 32.36
CA LEU A 698 8.70 -6.75 31.65
C LEU A 698 10.16 -6.77 32.07
N LYS A 699 10.50 -7.79 32.86
CA LYS A 699 11.85 -7.97 33.38
C LYS A 699 12.45 -9.18 32.74
N ILE A 700 13.62 -9.05 32.14
CA ILE A 700 14.34 -10.12 31.45
C ILE A 700 15.77 -10.13 32.01
N GLY A 701 16.04 -11.06 32.93
CA GLY A 701 17.35 -11.15 33.57
C GLY A 701 17.77 -9.92 34.37
N SER A 702 16.82 -9.04 34.71
CA SER A 702 17.09 -7.73 35.34
C SER A 702 16.68 -7.70 36.82
N THR A 703 17.20 -6.71 37.55
CA THR A 703 16.96 -6.51 38.99
C THR A 703 15.53 -6.02 39.28
N PRO A 704 15.05 -6.15 40.54
CA PRO A 704 13.71 -5.70 40.91
C PRO A 704 13.56 -4.18 40.81
N SER A 705 12.39 -3.72 40.36
CA SER A 705 12.00 -2.31 40.41
C SER A 705 11.19 -2.02 41.66
N PHE A 706 11.12 -0.75 42.05
CA PHE A 706 10.37 -0.32 43.24
C PHE A 706 9.35 0.77 42.90
N ILE A 707 8.16 0.68 43.49
CA ILE A 707 7.14 1.73 43.41
C ILE A 707 6.98 2.35 44.79
N LYS A 708 7.29 3.64 44.92
CA LYS A 708 7.06 4.44 46.13
C LYS A 708 5.70 5.14 46.01
N ARG A 709 4.80 4.81 46.94
CA ARG A 709 3.46 5.41 47.10
C ARG A 709 3.36 6.01 48.50
N GLY A 710 3.65 7.30 48.61
CA GLY A 710 3.87 7.95 49.91
C GLY A 710 4.98 7.23 50.69
N ASP A 711 4.65 6.72 51.88
CA ASP A 711 5.59 5.98 52.74
C ASP A 711 5.74 4.49 52.42
N LYS A 712 4.95 3.95 51.49
CA LYS A 712 4.97 2.52 51.13
C LYS A 712 5.86 2.30 49.92
N VAL A 713 6.77 1.34 50.02
CA VAL A 713 7.63 0.89 48.90
C VAL A 713 7.25 -0.53 48.53
N VAL A 714 6.69 -0.70 47.32
CA VAL A 714 6.29 -1.98 46.74
C VAL A 714 7.41 -2.47 45.81
N LYS A 715 7.76 -3.76 45.88
CA LYS A 715 8.76 -4.38 45.00
C LYS A 715 8.04 -5.03 43.82
N VAL A 716 8.56 -4.84 42.61
CA VAL A 716 8.09 -5.49 41.38
C VAL A 716 9.22 -6.39 40.87
N GLU A 717 8.94 -7.69 40.76
CA GLU A 717 9.89 -8.70 40.27
C GLU A 717 9.17 -9.67 39.33
N ALA A 718 9.87 -10.18 38.32
CA ALA A 718 9.37 -11.21 37.41
C ALA A 718 10.47 -12.26 37.18
N GLY A 719 10.09 -13.53 37.00
CA GLY A 719 11.02 -14.66 36.95
C GLY A 719 11.61 -14.97 35.57
N ASN A 720 11.71 -13.99 34.65
CA ASN A 720 12.16 -14.28 33.28
C ASN A 720 13.69 -14.29 33.17
N LEU A 721 14.21 -15.27 32.45
CA LEU A 721 15.65 -15.42 32.16
C LEU A 721 16.12 -14.38 31.12
N PRO A 722 17.43 -14.03 31.06
CA PRO A 722 18.00 -13.10 30.07
C PRO A 722 17.66 -13.45 28.61
N MET A 723 17.53 -12.43 27.76
CA MET A 723 17.26 -12.60 26.32
C MET A 723 18.47 -13.22 25.61
N GLY A 724 18.21 -14.05 24.59
CA GLY A 724 19.22 -14.65 23.73
C GLY A 724 19.58 -16.11 24.04
N ILE A 725 19.10 -16.70 25.14
CA ILE A 725 19.52 -18.05 25.60
C ILE A 725 18.55 -19.17 25.19
N PHE A 726 17.23 -18.94 25.22
CA PHE A 726 16.22 -19.99 25.08
C PHE A 726 15.24 -19.75 23.91
N TYR A 727 14.89 -20.84 23.22
CA TYR A 727 14.04 -20.87 22.02
C TYR A 727 12.54 -20.70 22.34
N GLU A 728 12.09 -21.15 23.52
CA GLU A 728 10.75 -20.91 24.04
C GLU A 728 10.81 -19.80 25.09
N PHE A 729 10.57 -18.56 24.67
CA PHE A 729 10.51 -17.39 25.53
C PHE A 729 9.05 -17.00 25.77
N ASP A 730 8.44 -17.53 26.83
CA ASP A 730 7.20 -16.99 27.35
C ASP A 730 7.54 -15.93 28.39
N VAL A 731 7.26 -14.67 28.03
CA VAL A 731 7.54 -13.53 28.91
C VAL A 731 6.38 -13.34 29.85
N ASP A 732 6.64 -13.48 31.14
CA ASP A 732 5.70 -13.08 32.17
C ASP A 732 5.66 -11.56 32.24
N VAL A 733 4.48 -11.00 31.93
CA VAL A 733 4.18 -9.59 32.04
C VAL A 733 3.53 -9.34 33.39
N VAL A 734 4.19 -8.58 34.26
CA VAL A 734 3.63 -8.19 35.56
C VAL A 734 2.86 -6.90 35.38
N SER A 735 1.56 -6.91 35.69
CA SER A 735 0.71 -5.72 35.58
C SER A 735 0.46 -5.13 36.96
N GLU A 736 0.74 -3.84 37.11
CA GLU A 736 0.51 -3.08 38.34
C GLU A 736 -0.22 -1.77 38.02
N GLN A 737 -1.04 -1.31 38.96
CA GLN A 737 -1.82 -0.07 38.80
C GLN A 737 -1.14 1.07 39.52
N LEU A 738 -0.55 2.01 38.76
CA LEU A 738 0.03 3.23 39.30
C LEU A 738 -1.06 4.27 39.57
N LYS A 739 -0.72 5.26 40.39
CA LYS A 739 -1.57 6.40 40.75
C LYS A 739 -0.77 7.69 40.62
N ALA A 740 -1.47 8.81 40.46
CA ALA A 740 -0.83 10.12 40.52
C ALA A 740 -0.10 10.32 41.85
N GLY A 741 1.15 10.77 41.77
CA GLY A 741 2.08 10.91 42.89
C GLY A 741 2.99 9.69 43.11
N ASP A 742 2.71 8.55 42.48
CA ASP A 742 3.59 7.38 42.58
C ASP A 742 4.92 7.66 41.86
N LEU A 743 6.00 7.16 42.46
CA LEU A 743 7.36 7.20 41.91
C LEU A 743 7.79 5.77 41.60
N LEU A 744 7.99 5.47 40.32
CA LEU A 744 8.60 4.24 39.84
C LEU A 744 10.12 4.43 39.82
N VAL A 745 10.85 3.54 40.48
CA VAL A 745 12.31 3.51 40.55
C VAL A 745 12.80 2.22 39.88
N MET A 746 13.50 2.36 38.77
CA MET A 746 14.16 1.29 38.03
C MET A 746 15.67 1.49 38.14
N MET A 747 16.44 0.42 38.20
CA MET A 747 17.89 0.49 38.36
C MET A 747 18.58 -0.73 37.75
N SER A 748 19.87 -0.61 37.42
CA SER A 748 20.72 -1.76 37.06
C SER A 748 21.22 -2.49 38.30
N ASP A 749 21.86 -3.63 38.10
CA ASP A 749 22.50 -4.45 39.13
C ASP A 749 23.62 -3.71 39.87
N GLY A 750 24.41 -2.89 39.19
CA GLY A 750 25.45 -2.08 39.83
C GLY A 750 24.92 -1.11 40.90
N VAL A 751 23.66 -0.69 40.82
CA VAL A 751 22.99 0.12 41.85
C VAL A 751 22.37 -0.75 42.94
N PHE A 752 21.69 -1.84 42.56
CA PHE A 752 20.97 -2.70 43.50
C PHE A 752 21.91 -3.52 44.40
N GLU A 753 22.95 -4.12 43.79
CA GLU A 753 24.00 -4.92 44.45
C GLU A 753 25.26 -4.08 44.76
N GLY A 754 25.24 -2.80 44.39
CA GLY A 754 26.29 -1.84 44.70
C GLY A 754 26.69 -1.76 46.18
N PRO A 755 25.81 -1.83 47.18
CA PRO A 755 26.21 -1.69 48.59
C PRO A 755 27.08 -2.83 49.16
N LYS A 756 28.36 -2.57 49.50
CA LYS A 756 29.33 -3.61 49.90
C LYS A 756 29.05 -4.35 51.22
N HIS A 757 28.46 -3.69 52.22
CA HIS A 757 28.25 -4.24 53.56
C HIS A 757 26.77 -4.50 53.85
N VAL A 758 26.05 -5.08 52.88
CA VAL A 758 24.61 -5.35 52.97
C VAL A 758 24.34 -6.79 52.60
N GLU A 759 23.73 -7.56 53.51
CA GLU A 759 23.30 -8.94 53.22
C GLU A 759 21.94 -9.00 52.52
N ASN A 760 21.06 -8.04 52.81
CA ASN A 760 19.71 -7.99 52.25
C ASN A 760 19.48 -6.65 51.51
N TYR A 761 19.77 -6.66 50.22
CA TYR A 761 19.65 -5.50 49.33
C TYR A 761 18.21 -4.98 49.25
N ASP A 762 17.21 -5.86 49.23
CA ASP A 762 15.78 -5.51 49.20
C ASP A 762 15.39 -4.58 50.37
N VAL A 763 15.76 -4.95 51.59
CA VAL A 763 15.41 -4.19 52.80
C VAL A 763 16.18 -2.87 52.84
N TRP A 764 17.46 -2.90 52.44
CA TRP A 764 18.30 -1.70 52.39
C TRP A 764 17.74 -0.68 51.39
N MET A 765 17.40 -1.12 50.19
CA MET A 765 16.88 -0.26 49.13
C MET A 765 15.50 0.32 49.49
N LYS A 766 14.59 -0.51 50.02
CA LYS A 766 13.28 -0.04 50.52
C LYS A 766 13.41 1.04 51.59
N ARG A 767 14.38 0.88 52.51
CA ARG A 767 14.66 1.88 53.54
C ARG A 767 15.17 3.18 52.91
N LYS A 768 16.12 3.10 51.97
CA LYS A 768 16.70 4.29 51.33
C LYS A 768 15.69 5.06 50.51
N ILE A 769 14.88 4.39 49.68
CA ILE A 769 13.78 5.01 48.92
C ILE A 769 12.79 5.72 49.85
N LYS A 770 12.54 5.15 51.04
CA LYS A 770 11.66 5.74 52.04
C LYS A 770 12.27 6.95 52.75
N GLU A 771 13.58 6.97 52.98
CA GLU A 771 14.31 8.08 53.64
C GLU A 771 14.40 9.34 52.77
N VAL A 772 14.31 9.22 51.44
CA VAL A 772 14.36 10.37 50.53
C VAL A 772 13.08 11.21 50.66
N ASP A 773 13.20 12.41 51.21
CA ASP A 773 12.12 13.40 51.35
C ASP A 773 12.12 14.39 50.17
N SER A 774 11.95 13.85 48.96
CA SER A 774 11.79 14.64 47.75
C SER A 774 10.87 13.90 46.78
N ASP A 775 9.93 14.64 46.18
CA ASP A 775 9.07 14.12 45.12
C ASP A 775 9.58 14.51 43.72
N ASP A 776 10.80 15.08 43.63
CA ASP A 776 11.45 15.38 42.36
C ASP A 776 12.21 14.14 41.85
N PRO A 777 11.89 13.62 40.65
CA PRO A 777 12.51 12.40 40.12
C PRO A 777 14.02 12.48 40.01
N GLN A 778 14.56 13.62 39.54
CA GLN A 778 15.99 13.79 39.33
C GLN A 778 16.73 13.82 40.67
N THR A 779 16.23 14.60 41.62
CA THR A 779 16.80 14.66 42.97
C THR A 779 16.78 13.28 43.65
N MET A 780 15.71 12.50 43.47
CA MET A 780 15.66 11.15 44.04
C MET A 780 16.66 10.19 43.38
N ALA A 781 16.83 10.26 42.05
CA ALA A 781 17.82 9.48 41.33
C ALA A 781 19.25 9.79 41.83
N ASP A 782 19.59 11.08 41.94
CA ASP A 782 20.91 11.54 42.38
C ASP A 782 21.21 11.14 43.83
N ILE A 783 20.26 11.31 44.75
CA ILE A 783 20.44 10.95 46.18
C ILE A 783 20.64 9.44 46.34
N ILE A 784 19.86 8.60 45.65
CA ILE A 784 20.01 7.15 45.76
C ILE A 784 21.36 6.71 45.18
N MET A 785 21.75 7.26 44.03
CA MET A 785 23.05 7.00 43.42
C MET A 785 24.21 7.38 44.36
N GLU A 786 24.17 8.58 44.93
CA GLU A 786 25.19 9.05 45.87
C GLU A 786 25.26 8.17 47.13
N GLU A 787 24.13 7.77 47.70
CA GLU A 787 24.09 6.88 48.87
C GLU A 787 24.75 5.52 48.59
N VAL A 788 24.55 4.96 47.39
CA VAL A 788 25.23 3.71 46.97
C VAL A 788 26.74 3.92 46.88
N ILE A 789 27.19 4.99 46.21
CA ILE A 789 28.62 5.33 46.07
C ILE A 789 29.30 5.57 47.44
N ARG A 790 28.59 6.22 48.38
CA ARG A 790 29.08 6.49 49.73
C ARG A 790 29.38 5.21 50.51
N THR A 791 28.68 4.10 50.25
CA THR A 791 28.96 2.82 50.92
C THR A 791 30.34 2.25 50.56
N ARG A 792 30.93 2.67 49.44
CA ARG A 792 32.24 2.22 48.93
C ARG A 792 33.30 3.31 48.97
N SER A 793 33.14 4.34 49.81
CA SER A 793 34.11 5.45 49.92
C SER A 793 34.38 6.18 48.60
N GLY A 794 33.43 6.19 47.66
CA GLY A 794 33.60 6.83 46.35
C GLY A 794 34.04 5.92 45.20
N GLU A 795 34.28 4.63 45.46
CA GLU A 795 34.64 3.67 44.41
C GLU A 795 33.42 3.12 43.65
N ILE A 796 33.52 3.04 42.33
CA ILE A 796 32.50 2.51 41.42
C ILE A 796 33.03 1.21 40.81
N GLU A 797 32.59 0.07 41.34
CA GLU A 797 33.05 -1.26 40.90
C GLU A 797 32.33 -1.78 39.64
N ASP A 798 31.13 -1.27 39.37
CA ASP A 798 30.35 -1.63 38.18
C ASP A 798 29.59 -0.44 37.62
N ASP A 799 29.05 -0.61 36.42
CA ASP A 799 28.19 0.37 35.77
C ASP A 799 26.88 0.56 36.57
N MET A 800 26.49 1.82 36.78
CA MET A 800 25.36 2.16 37.64
C MET A 800 24.39 3.08 36.91
N THR A 801 23.14 2.63 36.77
CA THR A 801 22.06 3.40 36.17
C THR A 801 20.82 3.33 37.03
N ILE A 802 20.20 4.47 37.30
CA ILE A 802 18.91 4.57 37.98
C ILE A 802 18.00 5.53 37.24
N VAL A 803 16.77 5.09 36.99
CA VAL A 803 15.72 5.88 36.34
C VAL A 803 14.54 5.97 37.30
N VAL A 804 14.14 7.20 37.60
CA VAL A 804 12.98 7.51 38.44
C VAL A 804 11.92 8.17 37.59
N SER A 805 10.69 7.64 37.61
CA SER A 805 9.55 8.14 36.85
C SER A 805 8.39 8.47 37.78
N LYS A 806 7.92 9.71 37.75
CA LYS A 806 6.78 10.18 38.55
C LYS A 806 5.53 10.29 37.69
N ILE A 807 4.46 9.67 38.15
CA ILE A 807 3.14 9.80 37.52
C ILE A 807 2.45 11.05 38.06
N LYS A 808 2.02 11.94 37.19
CA LYS A 808 1.23 13.14 37.53
C LYS A 808 -0.09 13.13 36.76
N HIS A 809 -1.14 13.71 37.33
CA HIS A 809 -2.33 13.99 36.52
C HIS A 809 -2.03 15.06 35.48
N ASN A 810 -2.49 14.82 34.26
CA ASN A 810 -2.53 15.84 33.23
C ASN A 810 -3.71 16.76 33.53
N ILE A 811 -3.43 17.92 34.10
CA ILE A 811 -4.42 18.97 34.31
C ILE A 811 -4.26 19.94 33.13
N PRO A 812 -5.14 19.90 32.11
CA PRO A 812 -5.05 20.84 31.00
C PRO A 812 -5.20 22.28 31.51
N LYS A 813 -4.57 23.24 30.81
CA LYS A 813 -4.54 24.66 31.22
C LYS A 813 -5.92 25.32 31.29
N TRP A 814 -6.97 24.69 30.78
CA TRP A 814 -8.34 25.16 30.82
C TRP A 814 -9.26 24.04 31.37
N SER A 815 -10.08 24.37 32.37
CA SER A 815 -11.08 23.47 32.95
C SER A 815 -12.40 23.56 32.17
N SER A 816 -13.08 22.43 31.98
CA SER A 816 -14.38 22.34 31.33
C SER A 816 -15.47 23.18 32.04
N ILE A 817 -16.29 23.89 31.25
CA ILE A 817 -17.49 24.59 31.74
C ILE A 817 -18.57 23.53 32.03
N PRO A 818 -19.08 23.39 33.26
CA PRO A 818 -20.06 22.37 33.57
C PRO A 818 -21.41 22.70 32.90
N VAL A 819 -21.89 21.80 32.04
CA VAL A 819 -23.24 21.89 31.45
C VAL A 819 -24.23 21.12 32.34
N GLN A 820 -25.31 21.78 32.78
CA GLN A 820 -26.37 21.15 33.57
C GLN A 820 -27.08 20.05 32.74
N LYS A 821 -27.07 18.81 33.24
CA LYS A 821 -27.71 17.65 32.60
C LYS A 821 -29.21 17.90 32.35
N TYR A 822 -29.64 17.80 31.09
CA TYR A 822 -31.05 17.82 30.71
C TYR A 822 -31.72 16.49 31.11
N LYS A 823 -32.79 16.56 31.91
CA LYS A 823 -33.58 15.38 32.33
C LYS A 823 -34.21 14.72 31.09
N ARG A 824 -33.81 13.48 30.81
CA ARG A 824 -34.46 12.59 29.84
C ARG A 824 -35.92 12.41 30.24
N LYS A 825 -36.87 12.88 29.42
CA LYS A 825 -38.30 12.54 29.60
C LYS A 825 -38.46 11.06 29.30
N GLU A 826 -38.80 10.28 30.32
CA GLU A 826 -39.31 8.92 30.17
C GLU A 826 -40.56 8.96 29.29
N LYS A 827 -40.56 8.15 28.23
CA LYS A 827 -41.77 7.85 27.45
C LYS A 827 -42.73 7.08 28.37
N ILE A 828 -43.84 7.71 28.72
CA ILE A 828 -45.02 7.03 29.24
C ILE A 828 -45.83 6.58 28.01
N SER A 829 -46.01 5.26 27.90
CA SER A 829 -46.95 4.49 27.07
C SER A 829 -47.09 4.86 25.60
#